data_AF-A0A6H5KKI9-F1
#
_entry.id   AF-A0A6H5KKI9-F1
#
_cell.length_a   1.000
_cell.length_b   1.000
_cell.length_c   1.000
_cell.angle_alpha   90.00
_cell.angle_beta   90.00
_cell.angle_gamma   90.00
#
_symmetry.space_group_name_H-M   'P 1'
#
loop_
_entity.id
_entity.type
_entity.pdbx_description
1 polymer ?
#
loop_
_entity_poly.entity_id
_entity_poly.type
_entity_poly.pdbx_seq_one_letter_code
_entity_poly.pdbx_strand_id
1 'polypeptide(L)'
;MGVDFWDQNRRGGSHHSYAPIDEGESAACSCSSGSTNTTGGGLNTSRRRGLMGGLLRCVVALSIVALWVGAKSYLEPPRGDIGAAASLLQELGERRSAGITDGDVPAEDSDGLMQVLVTNKYQRSMALMYPWEHVAEPARQTRMEILAWPGKDEGIGLEYIWSVNDEDIGTGAVTNMVFKKPGAYQASYRCSVRAYIQRDDGEDEREEEATPGRDRRPLAAAAAAAAEEEEEEEEEEEGAVSAKSGPSRSGSSRRSSAGSRATRMVRGGTASTSGLVVDPENTLDFVVVVKYVRREIRTLTDRDRETFFNAVSIMQRVPSAVGQQVYGSKYYSKDFFNRIHLYYGGRADCDHWHAGAGFVTSHIAVSLMYEQSLQAINPAIALPYWDFTIEGTFFDWSNFRSSSIFSDDWFGAAAPKNNLRTPARGRFGYIPNMIDATEFSTVRNSYGMLQAPWNNDPTPFLTRNDHMMGFVNHRKPSGCRKYRDAIMQTSWMALTESFNDGAHGEIHELLGGAWSLEATAYAERTSDVVQPFVHVAVPLLKMLWRTGYIQCPEECAFGVTPWEDCACTCPEENFNGMSSWEVLQDAGVLADGFFYDKNGVLIKDLVDNDGNAFDILPGYTKEETVQIYDEMLRALCIPMRVGTHYGATSTNDPTFWLIHPTFDRLWHLRRLQVKAENDTAFDETWIPDHFCYGHNPDDIQPFRNLFLHDNVVQVEQHGDKQIEIPKVYYTNSQLYAMLKPDEMDGPYVYENFEWRHCDAQGVHIHGF
;
A
#
# COMPACT_ATOMS: atom_id res chain seq x y z
N MET A 1 23.92 4.08 7.54
CA MET A 1 24.80 3.41 6.56
C MET A 1 24.35 3.55 5.10
N GLY A 2 23.05 3.48 4.76
CA GLY A 2 22.62 3.58 3.34
C GLY A 2 22.58 4.99 2.74
N VAL A 3 22.33 6.02 3.56
CA VAL A 3 22.21 7.42 3.11
C VAL A 3 23.55 8.14 3.15
N ASP A 4 24.40 7.78 4.10
CA ASP A 4 25.63 8.51 4.45
C ASP A 4 26.75 8.36 3.38
N PHE A 5 26.59 7.44 2.43
CA PHE A 5 27.50 7.25 1.30
C PHE A 5 27.36 8.34 0.22
N TRP A 6 26.21 9.01 0.14
CA TRP A 6 25.96 10.08 -0.84
C TRP A 6 26.62 11.41 -0.48
N ASP A 7 26.87 11.66 0.82
CA ASP A 7 27.47 12.92 1.31
C ASP A 7 28.96 13.05 0.95
N GLN A 8 29.65 11.92 0.68
CA GLN A 8 31.09 11.90 0.42
C GLN A 8 31.47 12.27 -1.03
N ASN A 9 30.56 12.14 -1.99
CA ASN A 9 30.87 12.28 -3.43
C ASN A 9 30.75 13.72 -4.00
N ARG A 10 30.50 14.75 -3.17
CA ARG A 10 30.43 16.16 -3.62
C ARG A 10 31.40 17.14 -2.94
N ARG A 11 32.18 16.74 -1.93
CA ARG A 11 33.15 17.64 -1.26
C ARG A 11 34.51 17.69 -1.97
N GLY A 12 34.50 18.20 -3.20
CA GLY A 12 35.69 18.43 -4.02
C GLY A 12 35.97 19.90 -4.27
N GLY A 13 36.66 20.57 -3.34
CA GLY A 13 37.38 21.83 -3.61
C GLY A 13 36.73 23.13 -3.13
N SER A 14 37.20 23.64 -1.99
CA SER A 14 37.85 24.97 -1.91
C SER A 14 38.40 25.20 -0.49
N HIS A 15 39.60 25.78 -0.41
CA HIS A 15 40.15 26.31 0.85
C HIS A 15 39.54 27.69 1.11
N HIS A 16 39.17 28.01 2.36
CA HIS A 16 39.71 29.21 3.01
C HIS A 16 39.54 29.21 4.55
N SER A 17 40.69 29.36 5.22
CA SER A 17 40.96 29.98 6.52
C SER A 17 39.80 30.49 7.40
N TYR A 18 39.68 29.91 8.60
CA TYR A 18 39.03 30.50 9.78
C TYR A 18 39.99 31.39 10.59
N ALA A 19 39.47 32.44 11.24
CA ALA A 19 40.07 33.12 12.40
C ALA A 19 38.94 33.68 13.30
N PRO A 20 38.96 33.47 14.63
CA PRO A 20 37.86 33.85 15.53
C PRO A 20 38.17 35.06 16.44
N ILE A 21 37.13 35.83 16.81
CA ILE A 21 37.05 36.78 17.95
C ILE A 21 35.55 36.80 18.34
N ASP A 22 35.06 36.37 19.51
CA ASP A 22 35.26 36.71 20.94
C ASP A 22 34.28 37.78 21.50
N GLU A 23 33.55 37.33 22.54
CA GLU A 23 33.01 38.02 23.74
C GLU A 23 32.10 39.28 23.70
N GLY A 24 31.25 39.41 24.74
CA GLY A 24 30.57 40.66 25.14
C GLY A 24 29.04 40.56 25.32
N GLU A 25 28.53 39.84 26.33
CA GLU A 25 28.13 40.36 27.67
C GLU A 25 26.92 41.33 27.77
N SER A 26 25.87 40.81 28.41
CA SER A 26 25.21 41.38 29.61
C SER A 26 23.98 42.32 29.53
N ALA A 27 23.08 42.07 30.52
CA ALA A 27 22.18 43.01 31.22
C ALA A 27 20.98 43.65 30.48
N ALA A 28 19.86 43.99 31.13
CA ALA A 28 19.25 43.55 32.41
C ALA A 28 17.83 44.17 32.54
N CYS A 29 16.95 43.57 33.36
CA CYS A 29 15.79 44.16 34.06
C CYS A 29 14.79 45.04 33.27
N SER A 30 13.47 44.78 33.37
CA SER A 30 12.68 45.26 34.53
C SER A 30 11.19 44.85 34.44
N CYS A 31 10.48 44.97 35.57
CA CYS A 31 9.07 44.55 35.72
C CYS A 31 8.08 45.73 35.81
N SER A 32 6.88 45.56 35.26
CA SER A 32 5.60 46.13 35.74
C SER A 32 4.45 45.52 34.90
N SER A 33 3.34 44.94 35.39
CA SER A 33 2.41 45.19 36.52
C SER A 33 1.30 46.23 36.24
N GLY A 34 0.06 45.75 36.11
CA GLY A 34 -1.19 46.53 35.98
C GLY A 34 -2.19 45.80 35.06
N SER A 35 -3.22 45.06 35.47
CA SER A 35 -4.27 45.19 36.50
C SER A 35 -5.55 45.92 36.03
N THR A 36 -6.69 45.20 36.10
CA THR A 36 -8.09 45.73 36.17
C THR A 36 -8.66 46.43 34.88
N ASN A 37 -9.97 46.45 34.56
CA ASN A 37 -11.17 45.95 35.26
C ASN A 37 -12.45 45.82 34.36
N THR A 38 -13.37 44.91 34.76
CA THR A 38 -14.87 45.00 34.75
C THR A 38 -15.78 45.21 33.51
N THR A 39 -16.82 44.35 33.46
CA THR A 39 -18.28 44.57 33.15
C THR A 39 -18.74 44.99 31.73
N GLY A 40 -19.93 44.59 31.23
CA GLY A 40 -20.97 43.66 31.74
C GLY A 40 -22.36 43.82 31.05
N GLY A 41 -23.23 42.80 31.11
CA GLY A 41 -24.64 42.80 30.64
C GLY A 41 -24.87 42.63 29.12
N GLY A 42 -26.03 42.17 28.60
CA GLY A 42 -27.22 41.59 29.23
C GLY A 42 -28.51 41.70 28.39
N LEU A 43 -29.29 40.59 28.29
CA LEU A 43 -30.76 40.50 28.08
C LEU A 43 -31.46 40.74 26.70
N ASN A 44 -32.02 39.62 26.18
CA ASN A 44 -33.45 39.36 25.84
C ASN A 44 -34.22 39.89 24.58
N THR A 45 -34.80 38.91 23.85
CA THR A 45 -36.20 38.85 23.28
C THR A 45 -36.61 39.82 22.12
N SER A 46 -37.27 39.44 21.01
CA SER A 46 -38.49 38.62 20.88
C SER A 46 -38.96 38.40 19.40
N ARG A 47 -39.73 37.31 19.19
CA ARG A 47 -40.76 37.00 18.16
C ARG A 47 -41.14 37.99 17.03
N ARG A 48 -41.41 37.43 15.83
CA ARG A 48 -42.68 37.61 15.08
C ARG A 48 -43.06 36.37 14.22
N ARG A 49 -44.34 36.29 13.79
CA ARG A 49 -45.03 35.15 13.12
C ARG A 49 -45.60 35.55 11.75
N GLY A 50 -45.88 34.56 10.88
CA GLY A 50 -46.77 34.65 9.69
C GLY A 50 -46.19 33.88 8.49
N LEU A 51 -46.67 32.74 7.95
CA LEU A 51 -47.91 31.91 8.00
C LEU A 51 -48.82 32.01 6.75
N MET A 52 -48.59 31.09 5.80
CA MET A 52 -49.45 30.53 4.69
C MET A 52 -48.68 29.31 4.11
N GLY A 53 -49.23 28.27 3.44
CA GLY A 53 -50.63 27.84 3.19
C GLY A 53 -51.16 28.14 1.77
N GLY A 54 -51.51 27.18 0.89
CA GLY A 54 -51.44 25.70 0.90
C GLY A 54 -52.22 25.08 -0.30
N LEU A 55 -52.14 23.75 -0.52
CA LEU A 55 -52.79 22.93 -1.60
C LEU A 55 -52.23 23.13 -3.04
N LEU A 56 -52.27 22.18 -3.99
CA LEU A 56 -53.21 21.05 -4.26
C LEU A 56 -52.51 19.80 -4.90
N ARG A 57 -53.20 18.64 -4.97
CA ARG A 57 -52.73 17.34 -5.53
C ARG A 57 -53.55 16.87 -6.76
N CYS A 58 -52.89 16.20 -7.73
CA CYS A 58 -53.37 15.20 -8.74
C CYS A 58 -54.58 15.59 -9.65
N VAL A 59 -54.99 14.93 -10.76
CA VAL A 59 -54.70 13.64 -11.48
C VAL A 59 -54.93 13.93 -13.01
N VAL A 60 -54.29 13.30 -14.02
CA VAL A 60 -54.73 12.19 -14.96
C VAL A 60 -53.89 12.43 -16.25
N ALA A 61 -52.98 11.61 -16.78
CA ALA A 61 -53.00 10.26 -17.39
C ALA A 61 -53.57 10.16 -18.84
N LEU A 62 -52.74 9.64 -19.77
CA LEU A 62 -52.93 9.15 -21.17
C LEU A 62 -51.77 9.68 -22.05
N SER A 63 -50.93 8.86 -22.69
CA SER A 63 -51.27 7.78 -23.63
C SER A 63 -50.44 6.49 -23.49
N ILE A 64 -50.86 5.41 -24.17
CA ILE A 64 -50.47 4.02 -23.92
C ILE A 64 -49.79 3.35 -25.14
N VAL A 65 -48.75 2.57 -24.84
CA VAL A 65 -48.22 1.34 -25.50
C VAL A 65 -48.71 0.95 -26.91
N ALA A 66 -47.76 0.96 -27.86
CA ALA A 66 -47.58 0.04 -29.01
C ALA A 66 -46.23 0.42 -29.67
N LEU A 67 -45.32 -0.45 -30.13
CA LEU A 67 -45.34 -1.91 -30.36
C LEU A 67 -44.03 -2.58 -29.92
N TRP A 68 -44.11 -3.87 -29.58
CA TRP A 68 -43.01 -4.84 -29.65
C TRP A 68 -42.87 -5.36 -31.10
N VAL A 69 -41.73 -5.99 -31.42
CA VAL A 69 -41.34 -6.65 -32.71
C VAL A 69 -40.49 -5.79 -33.67
N GLY A 70 -39.19 -6.13 -33.79
CA GLY A 70 -38.32 -5.76 -34.91
C GLY A 70 -36.81 -5.70 -34.57
N ALA A 71 -36.03 -6.68 -35.04
CA ALA A 71 -34.55 -6.82 -34.92
C ALA A 71 -33.98 -6.81 -33.48
N LYS A 72 -33.30 -7.83 -32.92
CA LYS A 72 -32.61 -9.04 -33.43
C LYS A 72 -31.51 -8.82 -34.49
N SER A 73 -30.29 -9.16 -34.06
CA SER A 73 -29.06 -9.39 -34.84
C SER A 73 -28.18 -8.18 -35.21
N TYR A 74 -26.89 -8.35 -34.91
CA TYR A 74 -25.64 -7.67 -35.36
C TYR A 74 -24.84 -7.07 -34.18
N LEU A 75 -23.61 -7.51 -33.87
CA LEU A 75 -22.90 -8.78 -34.15
C LEU A 75 -21.85 -8.97 -33.02
N GLU A 76 -21.47 -10.22 -32.71
CA GLU A 76 -20.57 -10.55 -31.59
C GLU A 76 -19.09 -10.24 -31.92
N PRO A 77 -18.24 -9.87 -30.93
CA PRO A 77 -16.79 -9.97 -31.08
C PRO A 77 -16.37 -11.46 -31.08
N PRO A 78 -15.27 -11.83 -31.76
CA PRO A 78 -14.89 -13.23 -31.92
C PRO A 78 -14.47 -13.84 -30.59
N ARG A 79 -15.27 -14.78 -30.08
CA ARG A 79 -14.88 -15.64 -28.96
C ARG A 79 -13.75 -16.58 -29.40
N GLY A 80 -12.53 -16.29 -28.94
CA GLY A 80 -11.51 -17.31 -28.76
C GLY A 80 -11.95 -18.31 -27.68
N ASP A 81 -11.63 -19.59 -27.87
CA ASP A 81 -12.23 -20.73 -27.16
C ASP A 81 -11.64 -20.96 -25.75
N ILE A 82 -11.58 -19.89 -24.95
CA ILE A 82 -11.04 -19.85 -23.58
C ILE A 82 -12.15 -19.46 -22.57
N GLY A 83 -13.18 -18.73 -23.02
CA GLY A 83 -14.20 -18.16 -22.13
C GLY A 83 -15.21 -19.16 -21.53
N ALA A 84 -15.41 -20.34 -22.14
CA ALA A 84 -16.44 -21.28 -21.70
C ALA A 84 -16.08 -21.96 -20.36
N ALA A 85 -14.85 -22.44 -20.21
CA ALA A 85 -14.37 -23.06 -18.98
C ALA A 85 -14.29 -22.04 -17.82
N ALA A 86 -13.73 -20.85 -18.08
CA ALA A 86 -13.62 -19.79 -17.08
C ALA A 86 -14.98 -19.32 -16.53
N SER A 87 -15.99 -19.20 -17.41
CA SER A 87 -17.36 -18.83 -17.02
C SER A 87 -18.02 -19.88 -16.13
N LEU A 88 -17.83 -21.18 -16.45
CA LEU A 88 -18.37 -22.29 -15.66
C LEU A 88 -17.70 -22.38 -14.28
N LEU A 89 -16.39 -22.18 -14.21
CA LEU A 89 -15.62 -22.14 -12.96
C LEU A 89 -16.05 -20.98 -12.05
N GLN A 90 -16.30 -19.80 -12.63
CA GLN A 90 -16.85 -18.67 -11.89
C GLN A 90 -18.24 -18.98 -11.34
N GLU A 91 -19.14 -19.53 -12.16
CA GLU A 91 -20.52 -19.82 -11.76
C GLU A 91 -20.59 -20.90 -10.66
N LEU A 92 -19.76 -21.94 -10.72
CA LEU A 92 -19.65 -22.96 -9.67
C LEU A 92 -19.07 -22.41 -8.36
N GLY A 93 -18.04 -21.56 -8.45
CA GLY A 93 -17.44 -20.90 -7.28
C GLY A 93 -18.40 -19.93 -6.57
N GLU A 94 -19.13 -19.11 -7.32
CA GLU A 94 -20.11 -18.17 -6.78
C GLU A 94 -21.31 -18.90 -6.15
N ARG A 95 -21.82 -19.98 -6.78
CA ARG A 95 -22.93 -20.79 -6.25
C ARG A 95 -22.58 -21.49 -4.92
N ARG A 96 -21.36 -22.02 -4.78
CA ARG A 96 -20.92 -22.68 -3.53
C ARG A 96 -20.56 -21.70 -2.41
N SER A 97 -20.10 -20.49 -2.77
CA SER A 97 -19.91 -19.39 -1.80
C SER A 97 -21.21 -18.98 -1.09
N ALA A 98 -22.38 -19.30 -1.66
CA ALA A 98 -23.70 -19.05 -1.09
C ALA A 98 -24.24 -20.20 -0.21
N GLY A 99 -23.48 -21.28 0.02
CA GLY A 99 -23.86 -22.34 0.97
C GLY A 99 -24.91 -23.34 0.49
N ILE A 100 -25.11 -23.49 -0.83
CA ILE A 100 -26.00 -24.49 -1.41
C ILE A 100 -25.26 -25.85 -1.47
N THR A 101 -25.85 -26.89 -0.88
CA THR A 101 -25.31 -28.26 -0.88
C THR A 101 -25.71 -29.03 -2.14
N ASP A 102 -24.79 -29.86 -2.66
CA ASP A 102 -25.01 -30.63 -3.88
C ASP A 102 -26.22 -31.59 -3.78
N GLY A 103 -27.08 -31.50 -4.78
CA GLY A 103 -28.06 -32.51 -5.16
C GLY A 103 -28.21 -32.46 -6.67
N ASP A 104 -27.88 -33.57 -7.33
CA ASP A 104 -28.11 -33.84 -8.75
C ASP A 104 -27.43 -32.91 -9.77
N VAL A 105 -26.14 -33.20 -10.06
CA VAL A 105 -25.56 -32.91 -11.39
C VAL A 105 -25.47 -34.24 -12.16
N PRO A 106 -26.17 -34.40 -13.29
CA PRO A 106 -26.01 -35.58 -14.13
C PRO A 106 -24.61 -35.61 -14.75
N ALA A 107 -23.95 -36.76 -14.72
CA ALA A 107 -22.76 -37.01 -15.52
C ALA A 107 -23.14 -37.23 -16.99
N GLU A 108 -23.40 -36.14 -17.73
CA GLU A 108 -23.44 -36.17 -19.18
C GLU A 108 -22.02 -36.06 -19.77
N ASP A 109 -21.81 -36.73 -20.91
CA ASP A 109 -20.51 -36.90 -21.56
C ASP A 109 -19.79 -35.57 -21.81
N SER A 110 -18.76 -35.32 -21.00
CA SER A 110 -17.60 -34.57 -21.44
C SER A 110 -16.42 -35.55 -21.49
N ASP A 111 -15.69 -35.58 -22.61
CA ASP A 111 -14.37 -36.18 -22.73
C ASP A 111 -13.35 -35.31 -21.95
N GLY A 112 -13.64 -35.10 -20.66
CA GLY A 112 -13.31 -33.89 -19.93
C GLY A 112 -11.86 -33.80 -19.45
N LEU A 113 -11.17 -32.74 -19.87
CA LEU A 113 -9.86 -32.35 -19.36
C LEU A 113 -9.86 -32.28 -17.82
N MET A 114 -8.77 -32.73 -17.19
CA MET A 114 -8.56 -32.61 -15.75
C MET A 114 -8.59 -31.14 -15.33
N GLN A 115 -9.36 -30.79 -14.29
CA GLN A 115 -9.50 -29.41 -13.81
C GLN A 115 -9.17 -29.30 -12.33
N VAL A 116 -8.35 -28.30 -11.97
CA VAL A 116 -7.92 -28.00 -10.61
C VAL A 116 -8.33 -26.58 -10.22
N LEU A 117 -8.79 -26.42 -8.98
CA LEU A 117 -9.09 -25.15 -8.34
C LEU A 117 -8.07 -24.86 -7.24
N VAL A 118 -7.31 -23.79 -7.41
CA VAL A 118 -6.37 -23.27 -6.39
C VAL A 118 -6.98 -22.01 -5.78
N THR A 119 -7.23 -22.04 -4.47
CA THR A 119 -7.91 -20.92 -3.76
C THR A 119 -7.35 -20.68 -2.37
N ASN A 120 -7.27 -19.41 -1.97
CA ASN A 120 -7.22 -19.02 -0.57
C ASN A 120 -8.65 -18.73 -0.07
N LYS A 121 -8.88 -18.89 1.24
CA LYS A 121 -10.21 -18.86 1.90
C LYS A 121 -11.09 -17.63 1.58
N TYR A 122 -10.49 -16.53 1.13
CA TYR A 122 -11.15 -15.24 0.92
C TYR A 122 -11.06 -14.72 -0.52
N GLN A 123 -10.62 -15.55 -1.47
CA GLN A 123 -10.29 -15.11 -2.83
C GLN A 123 -11.42 -15.43 -3.82
N ARG A 124 -11.82 -14.44 -4.64
CA ARG A 124 -12.53 -14.67 -5.91
C ARG A 124 -11.56 -15.18 -6.98
N SER A 125 -12.06 -15.76 -8.07
CA SER A 125 -11.18 -16.13 -9.19
C SER A 125 -10.52 -14.89 -9.79
N MET A 126 -9.18 -14.86 -9.82
CA MET A 126 -8.40 -13.77 -10.41
C MET A 126 -7.96 -14.06 -11.86
N ALA A 127 -8.24 -15.26 -12.37
CA ALA A 127 -7.86 -15.73 -13.71
C ALA A 127 -8.52 -14.93 -14.86
N LEU A 128 -9.50 -14.08 -14.56
CA LEU A 128 -10.14 -13.17 -15.53
C LEU A 128 -9.39 -11.84 -15.70
N MET A 129 -8.46 -11.49 -14.80
CA MET A 129 -7.82 -10.17 -14.76
C MET A 129 -6.29 -10.23 -14.93
N TYR A 130 -5.67 -11.36 -14.61
CA TYR A 130 -4.23 -11.58 -14.67
C TYR A 130 -3.91 -12.76 -15.59
N PRO A 131 -2.70 -12.83 -16.19
CA PRO A 131 -2.31 -13.90 -17.10
C PRO A 131 -2.04 -15.25 -16.41
N TRP A 132 -2.46 -15.42 -15.16
CA TRP A 132 -2.18 -16.59 -14.32
C TRP A 132 -3.48 -17.28 -13.93
N GLU A 133 -3.62 -18.55 -14.32
CA GLU A 133 -4.79 -19.38 -14.06
C GLU A 133 -4.92 -19.73 -12.56
N HIS A 134 -3.80 -20.06 -11.92
CA HIS A 134 -3.75 -20.45 -10.52
C HIS A 134 -2.90 -19.47 -9.72
N VAL A 135 -3.56 -18.65 -8.89
CA VAL A 135 -2.90 -17.68 -8.03
C VAL A 135 -3.21 -17.95 -6.56
N ALA A 136 -2.16 -17.97 -5.74
CA ALA A 136 -2.22 -18.19 -4.30
C ALA A 136 -1.50 -17.07 -3.52
N GLU A 137 -1.87 -16.89 -2.26
CA GLU A 137 -1.23 -15.95 -1.34
C GLU A 137 -0.12 -16.60 -0.50
N PRO A 138 1.03 -15.94 -0.31
CA PRO A 138 2.08 -16.41 0.58
C PRO A 138 1.67 -16.31 2.06
N ALA A 139 2.24 -17.19 2.89
CA ALA A 139 1.98 -17.37 4.31
C ALA A 139 0.50 -17.57 4.71
N ARG A 140 -0.37 -17.87 3.74
CA ARG A 140 -1.79 -18.19 3.93
C ARG A 140 -2.05 -19.64 3.55
N GLN A 141 -3.12 -20.22 4.11
CA GLN A 141 -3.56 -21.57 3.74
C GLN A 141 -4.21 -21.51 2.36
N THR A 142 -3.61 -22.22 1.41
CA THR A 142 -4.11 -22.46 0.06
C THR A 142 -4.73 -23.84 0.02
N ARG A 143 -5.97 -23.92 -0.46
CA ARG A 143 -6.70 -25.14 -0.75
C ARG A 143 -6.56 -25.44 -2.24
N MET A 144 -6.21 -26.67 -2.55
CA MET A 144 -6.18 -27.19 -3.92
C MET A 144 -7.17 -28.34 -4.02
N GLU A 145 -8.06 -28.28 -5.00
CA GLU A 145 -9.19 -29.20 -5.19
C GLU A 145 -9.28 -29.61 -6.65
N ILE A 146 -9.68 -30.85 -6.92
CA ILE A 146 -10.02 -31.31 -8.27
C ILE A 146 -11.52 -31.19 -8.50
N LEU A 147 -11.86 -30.57 -9.63
CA LEU A 147 -13.24 -30.33 -10.04
C LEU A 147 -13.75 -31.38 -11.02
N ALA A 148 -12.85 -31.94 -11.85
CA ALA A 148 -13.17 -32.97 -12.84
C ALA A 148 -12.02 -33.95 -13.01
N TRP A 149 -12.35 -35.25 -13.11
CA TRP A 149 -11.41 -36.33 -13.37
C TRP A 149 -11.95 -37.25 -14.49
N PRO A 150 -11.18 -37.52 -15.57
CA PRO A 150 -11.66 -38.31 -16.71
C PRO A 150 -11.67 -39.83 -16.49
N GLY A 151 -11.11 -40.34 -15.38
CA GLY A 151 -11.08 -41.77 -15.09
C GLY A 151 -12.35 -42.28 -14.40
N LYS A 152 -12.89 -43.41 -14.86
CA LYS A 152 -13.96 -44.12 -14.15
C LYS A 152 -13.39 -44.82 -12.93
N ASP A 153 -13.97 -44.57 -11.77
CA ASP A 153 -13.67 -45.31 -10.54
C ASP A 153 -14.41 -46.66 -10.55
N GLU A 154 -13.90 -47.62 -11.33
CA GLU A 154 -14.51 -48.96 -11.52
C GLU A 154 -14.28 -49.91 -10.32
N GLY A 155 -14.28 -49.37 -9.09
CA GLY A 155 -14.04 -50.13 -7.86
C GLY A 155 -12.57 -50.49 -7.63
N ILE A 156 -11.65 -49.88 -8.38
CA ILE A 156 -10.20 -50.06 -8.23
C ILE A 156 -9.69 -48.87 -7.42
N GLY A 157 -9.22 -49.10 -6.19
CA GLY A 157 -8.84 -48.02 -5.27
C GLY A 157 -7.79 -47.07 -5.84
N LEU A 158 -8.23 -45.90 -6.32
CA LEU A 158 -7.36 -44.82 -6.79
C LEU A 158 -6.74 -44.08 -5.59
N GLU A 159 -5.41 -44.01 -5.55
CA GLU A 159 -4.69 -43.12 -4.66
C GLU A 159 -4.21 -41.88 -5.41
N TYR A 160 -4.69 -40.76 -4.93
CA TYR A 160 -4.50 -39.43 -5.46
C TYR A 160 -3.38 -38.72 -4.71
N ILE A 161 -2.37 -38.19 -5.40
CA ILE A 161 -1.16 -37.61 -4.81
C ILE A 161 -0.93 -36.20 -5.40
N TRP A 162 -0.81 -35.21 -4.53
CA TRP A 162 -0.38 -33.86 -4.87
C TRP A 162 1.11 -33.70 -4.59
N SER A 163 1.86 -33.16 -5.55
CA SER A 163 3.27 -32.82 -5.42
C SER A 163 3.48 -31.33 -5.75
N VAL A 164 4.45 -30.67 -5.11
CA VAL A 164 4.91 -29.32 -5.46
C VAL A 164 6.43 -29.29 -5.45
N ASN A 165 7.02 -28.83 -6.56
CA ASN A 165 8.47 -28.88 -6.84
C ASN A 165 9.05 -30.28 -6.54
N ASP A 166 8.38 -31.31 -7.04
CA ASP A 166 8.69 -32.74 -6.86
C ASP A 166 8.59 -33.29 -5.42
N GLU A 167 8.13 -32.50 -4.43
CA GLU A 167 7.83 -32.98 -3.07
C GLU A 167 6.33 -33.30 -2.89
N ASP A 168 6.01 -34.50 -2.41
CA ASP A 168 4.62 -34.89 -2.12
C ASP A 168 4.08 -34.15 -0.88
N ILE A 169 2.97 -33.43 -1.05
CA ILE A 169 2.39 -32.53 -0.03
C ILE A 169 1.07 -33.05 0.56
N GLY A 170 0.45 -34.07 -0.03
CA GLY A 170 -0.79 -34.66 0.49
C GLY A 170 -1.51 -35.56 -0.51
N THR A 171 -2.55 -36.24 -0.02
CA THR A 171 -3.30 -37.24 -0.79
C THR A 171 -4.81 -36.97 -0.79
N GLY A 172 -5.50 -37.41 -1.84
CA GLY A 172 -6.95 -37.28 -2.01
C GLY A 172 -7.36 -36.12 -2.94
N ALA A 173 -8.66 -35.99 -3.20
CA ALA A 173 -9.20 -35.00 -4.15
C ALA A 173 -9.04 -33.52 -3.71
N VAL A 174 -8.67 -33.29 -2.45
CA VAL A 174 -8.45 -31.97 -1.86
C VAL A 174 -7.21 -32.02 -0.96
N THR A 175 -6.29 -31.07 -1.14
CA THR A 175 -5.16 -30.83 -0.22
C THR A 175 -5.13 -29.38 0.28
N ASN A 176 -4.38 -29.14 1.36
CA ASN A 176 -4.14 -27.81 1.91
C ASN A 176 -2.64 -27.63 2.16
N MET A 177 -2.09 -26.50 1.74
CA MET A 177 -0.68 -26.15 1.97
C MET A 177 -0.50 -24.67 2.28
N VAL A 178 0.70 -24.27 2.70
CA VAL A 178 1.09 -22.88 2.92
C VAL A 178 2.37 -22.59 2.13
N PHE A 179 2.24 -21.82 1.06
CA PHE A 179 3.41 -21.31 0.33
C PHE A 179 4.11 -20.25 1.19
N LYS A 180 5.41 -20.40 1.48
CA LYS A 180 6.10 -19.51 2.43
C LYS A 180 6.60 -18.20 1.82
N LYS A 181 6.74 -18.14 0.49
CA LYS A 181 7.29 -16.99 -0.25
C LYS A 181 6.54 -16.81 -1.58
N PRO A 182 6.46 -15.59 -2.14
CA PRO A 182 5.99 -15.40 -3.51
C PRO A 182 6.95 -16.05 -4.51
N GLY A 183 6.47 -16.31 -5.73
CA GLY A 183 7.21 -16.99 -6.80
C GLY A 183 6.31 -17.90 -7.65
N ALA A 184 6.89 -18.54 -8.67
CA ALA A 184 6.22 -19.60 -9.42
C ALA A 184 6.63 -20.98 -8.85
N TYR A 185 5.64 -21.84 -8.59
CA TYR A 185 5.84 -23.18 -8.07
C TYR A 185 5.27 -24.17 -9.08
N GLN A 186 6.06 -25.18 -9.45
CA GLN A 186 5.58 -26.29 -10.27
C GLN A 186 4.74 -27.19 -9.37
N ALA A 187 3.45 -27.29 -9.64
CA ALA A 187 2.55 -28.19 -8.96
C ALA A 187 2.18 -29.31 -9.92
N SER A 188 2.14 -30.52 -9.41
CA SER A 188 1.63 -31.66 -10.16
C SER A 188 0.66 -32.46 -9.32
N TYR A 189 -0.27 -33.09 -10.01
CA TYR A 189 -1.21 -34.01 -9.39
C TYR A 189 -1.22 -35.31 -10.17
N ARG A 190 -1.06 -36.42 -9.45
CA ARG A 190 -0.93 -37.76 -10.02
C ARG A 190 -1.99 -38.68 -9.42
N CYS A 191 -2.62 -39.47 -10.28
CA CYS A 191 -3.40 -40.61 -9.87
C CYS A 191 -2.55 -41.88 -9.99
N SER A 192 -2.54 -42.69 -8.93
CA SER A 192 -1.85 -43.97 -8.86
C SER A 192 -2.86 -45.06 -8.46
N VAL A 193 -2.69 -46.27 -8.99
CA VAL A 193 -3.62 -47.37 -8.72
C VAL A 193 -3.12 -48.21 -7.54
N ARG A 194 -3.82 -48.17 -6.40
CA ARG A 194 -3.59 -49.14 -5.31
C ARG A 194 -4.52 -50.33 -5.46
N ALA A 195 -3.99 -51.41 -6.02
CA ALA A 195 -4.65 -52.71 -6.02
C ALA A 195 -4.77 -53.26 -4.58
N TYR A 196 -5.91 -53.04 -3.94
CA TYR A 196 -6.26 -53.71 -2.69
C TYR A 196 -6.50 -55.20 -2.98
N ILE A 197 -5.59 -56.06 -2.51
CA ILE A 197 -5.87 -57.49 -2.44
C ILE A 197 -6.86 -57.71 -1.30
N GLN A 198 -8.16 -57.74 -1.61
CA GLN A 198 -9.13 -58.37 -0.73
C GLN A 198 -8.74 -59.85 -0.58
N ARG A 199 -8.38 -60.23 0.65
CA ARG A 199 -8.40 -61.63 1.04
C ARG A 199 -9.83 -62.00 1.36
N ASP A 200 -10.50 -62.61 0.39
CA ASP A 200 -11.70 -63.42 0.65
C ASP A 200 -11.29 -64.70 1.40
N ASP A 201 -10.98 -64.53 2.68
CA ASP A 201 -10.88 -65.62 3.65
C ASP A 201 -12.31 -65.96 4.13
N GLY A 202 -13.16 -66.43 3.21
CA GLY A 202 -14.58 -66.66 3.47
C GLY A 202 -14.88 -68.00 4.13
N GLU A 203 -15.69 -67.98 5.19
CA GLU A 203 -16.47 -69.14 5.65
C GLU A 203 -17.93 -68.75 5.89
N ASP A 204 -18.80 -69.31 5.05
CA ASP A 204 -20.26 -69.33 5.20
C ASP A 204 -20.61 -70.52 6.13
N GLU A 205 -21.07 -70.27 7.36
CA GLU A 205 -21.85 -71.26 8.12
C GLU A 205 -23.19 -70.63 8.55
N ARG A 206 -24.28 -71.35 8.28
CA ARG A 206 -25.66 -70.92 8.58
C ARG A 206 -26.25 -71.65 9.77
N GLU A 207 -27.09 -70.90 10.48
CA GLU A 207 -28.30 -71.33 11.21
C GLU A 207 -28.13 -72.26 12.43
N GLU A 208 -28.42 -71.72 13.61
CA GLU A 208 -29.61 -72.15 14.38
C GLU A 208 -30.14 -71.04 15.31
N GLU A 209 -31.46 -70.97 15.52
CA GLU A 209 -32.14 -69.97 16.37
C GLU A 209 -32.28 -70.44 17.83
N ALA A 210 -32.10 -69.54 18.81
CA ALA A 210 -32.92 -69.49 20.03
C ALA A 210 -32.72 -68.18 20.83
N THR A 211 -33.76 -67.72 21.52
CA THR A 211 -33.84 -66.46 22.30
C THR A 211 -33.89 -66.74 23.84
N PRO A 212 -34.20 -65.78 24.74
CA PRO A 212 -33.43 -64.59 25.12
C PRO A 212 -33.24 -64.44 26.66
N GLY A 213 -32.38 -63.50 27.13
CA GLY A 213 -32.64 -62.81 28.40
C GLY A 213 -31.47 -62.31 29.26
N ARG A 214 -31.54 -61.01 29.64
CA ARG A 214 -30.86 -60.30 30.76
C ARG A 214 -29.31 -60.28 30.76
N ASP A 215 -28.63 -59.22 31.22
CA ASP A 215 -29.07 -58.02 31.95
C ASP A 215 -28.14 -56.80 31.67
N ARG A 216 -28.66 -55.58 31.91
CA ARG A 216 -27.93 -54.32 32.25
C ARG A 216 -26.93 -53.69 31.26
N ARG A 217 -27.48 -52.74 30.50
CA ARG A 217 -26.91 -51.42 30.12
C ARG A 217 -26.87 -50.45 31.34
N PRO A 218 -26.31 -49.21 31.27
CA PRO A 218 -25.29 -48.65 30.35
C PRO A 218 -24.31 -47.62 31.01
N LEU A 219 -23.58 -46.86 30.15
CA LEU A 219 -23.09 -45.46 30.30
C LEU A 219 -21.74 -45.16 30.99
N ALA A 220 -20.75 -44.88 30.13
CA ALA A 220 -20.19 -43.54 29.85
C ALA A 220 -19.14 -42.85 30.76
N ALA A 221 -18.13 -42.34 30.03
CA ALA A 221 -17.55 -40.99 30.07
C ALA A 221 -16.44 -40.59 31.07
N ALA A 222 -15.61 -39.68 30.53
CA ALA A 222 -14.83 -38.64 31.19
C ALA A 222 -13.58 -39.03 32.02
N ALA A 223 -12.44 -38.78 31.38
CA ALA A 223 -11.26 -38.08 31.90
C ALA A 223 -11.21 -37.69 33.38
N ALA A 224 -10.08 -37.99 34.01
CA ALA A 224 -9.51 -37.24 35.14
C ALA A 224 -7.99 -37.21 35.00
N ALA A 225 -7.38 -36.12 35.47
CA ALA A 225 -5.94 -35.90 35.49
C ALA A 225 -5.47 -35.55 36.90
N ALA A 226 -4.16 -35.69 37.13
CA ALA A 226 -3.34 -35.06 38.17
C ALA A 226 -3.47 -35.56 39.64
N ALA A 227 -2.38 -35.25 40.38
CA ALA A 227 -2.17 -35.36 41.83
C ALA A 227 -2.06 -36.80 42.41
N GLU A 228 -1.20 -37.08 43.41
CA GLU A 228 -0.10 -36.31 44.02
C GLU A 228 0.91 -37.26 44.71
N GLU A 229 2.12 -36.74 44.86
CA GLU A 229 3.22 -36.93 45.85
C GLU A 229 3.15 -38.01 46.97
N GLU A 230 4.33 -38.58 47.27
CA GLU A 230 4.80 -38.88 48.63
C GLU A 230 6.35 -38.73 48.69
N GLU A 231 6.89 -38.37 49.87
CA GLU A 231 8.29 -37.97 50.15
C GLU A 231 9.23 -39.21 50.26
N GLU A 232 10.53 -39.21 50.60
CA GLU A 232 11.36 -38.36 51.51
C GLU A 232 12.86 -38.78 51.36
N GLU A 233 13.82 -37.86 51.63
CA GLU A 233 15.26 -38.06 52.02
C GLU A 233 16.23 -38.90 51.10
N GLU A 234 17.58 -38.74 51.05
CA GLU A 234 18.57 -37.95 51.80
C GLU A 234 19.88 -37.70 50.96
N GLU A 235 20.62 -36.64 51.31
CA GLU A 235 22.08 -36.31 51.16
C GLU A 235 22.98 -36.58 49.91
N GLU A 236 23.68 -35.49 49.50
CA GLU A 236 25.12 -35.27 49.18
C GLU A 236 25.95 -36.30 48.35
N GLU A 237 26.83 -35.94 47.39
CA GLU A 237 27.89 -34.91 47.42
C GLU A 237 28.37 -34.52 45.97
N GLU A 238 29.26 -33.53 45.85
CA GLU A 238 29.77 -32.94 44.60
C GLU A 238 30.81 -33.79 43.83
N GLY A 239 31.02 -33.49 42.53
CA GLY A 239 32.11 -34.12 41.76
C GLY A 239 32.24 -33.71 40.29
N ALA A 240 32.82 -32.54 40.02
CA ALA A 240 33.01 -32.03 38.66
C ALA A 240 34.30 -32.55 37.94
N VAL A 241 34.52 -32.04 36.71
CA VAL A 241 35.83 -31.79 36.05
C VAL A 241 36.29 -32.70 34.87
N SER A 242 36.28 -32.07 33.67
CA SER A 242 37.30 -32.12 32.58
C SER A 242 37.48 -33.33 31.64
N ALA A 243 36.95 -33.17 30.41
CA ALA A 243 37.66 -32.87 29.15
C ALA A 243 38.92 -33.64 28.65
N LYS A 244 39.08 -33.60 27.31
CA LYS A 244 40.23 -34.02 26.44
C LYS A 244 40.33 -35.55 26.23
N SER A 245 40.74 -36.09 25.08
CA SER A 245 41.23 -35.54 23.79
C SER A 245 41.10 -36.59 22.67
N GLY A 246 41.08 -36.19 21.38
CA GLY A 246 41.38 -37.12 20.27
C GLY A 246 42.90 -37.39 20.11
N PRO A 247 43.42 -37.80 18.93
CA PRO A 247 42.70 -38.21 17.71
C PRO A 247 43.31 -39.41 16.93
N SER A 248 42.71 -39.71 15.76
CA SER A 248 43.36 -40.07 14.48
C SER A 248 43.49 -41.55 14.03
N ARG A 249 43.34 -41.68 12.68
CA ARG A 249 43.90 -42.72 11.77
C ARG A 249 43.38 -44.17 11.88
N SER A 250 43.39 -45.00 10.83
CA SER A 250 43.38 -44.82 9.35
C SER A 250 43.36 -46.21 8.68
N GLY A 251 42.81 -46.33 7.46
CA GLY A 251 42.95 -47.53 6.61
C GLY A 251 41.59 -48.20 6.32
N SER A 252 41.02 -48.16 5.11
CA SER A 252 41.51 -48.59 3.78
C SER A 252 41.34 -50.10 3.53
N SER A 253 40.26 -50.42 2.80
CA SER A 253 40.19 -51.39 1.69
C SER A 253 40.73 -52.82 1.87
N ARG A 254 39.85 -53.82 1.62
CA ARG A 254 40.07 -54.80 0.52
C ARG A 254 38.80 -55.55 0.10
N ARG A 255 38.67 -55.80 -1.21
CA ARG A 255 37.70 -56.69 -1.87
C ARG A 255 38.30 -58.10 -2.07
N SER A 256 37.47 -59.14 -1.97
CA SER A 256 37.45 -60.39 -2.77
C SER A 256 36.65 -61.48 -2.03
N SER A 257 36.10 -62.56 -2.61
CA SER A 257 35.29 -62.79 -3.82
C SER A 257 35.11 -64.32 -4.01
N ALA A 258 33.87 -64.78 -4.23
CA ALA A 258 33.47 -65.99 -4.99
C ALA A 258 33.62 -67.43 -4.40
N GLY A 259 32.65 -68.30 -4.77
CA GLY A 259 32.68 -69.78 -4.73
C GLY A 259 31.84 -70.42 -3.60
N SER A 260 30.55 -70.77 -3.73
CA SER A 260 29.79 -71.59 -4.72
C SER A 260 29.98 -73.11 -4.64
N ARG A 261 28.96 -73.84 -4.13
CA ARG A 261 28.38 -75.04 -4.80
C ARG A 261 27.00 -75.42 -4.23
N ALA A 262 26.20 -76.14 -5.04
CA ALA A 262 24.77 -76.35 -4.84
C ALA A 262 24.33 -77.83 -4.84
N THR A 263 23.12 -78.11 -4.34
CA THR A 263 22.21 -79.25 -4.67
C THR A 263 20.91 -79.06 -3.85
N ARG A 264 19.69 -79.45 -4.24
CA ARG A 264 19.14 -80.05 -5.48
C ARG A 264 17.62 -79.72 -5.55
N MET A 265 17.05 -79.57 -6.75
CA MET A 265 15.60 -79.37 -6.96
C MET A 265 14.71 -80.57 -6.56
N VAL A 266 13.49 -80.26 -6.11
CA VAL A 266 12.26 -81.02 -6.46
C VAL A 266 11.21 -80.00 -6.96
N ARG A 267 10.48 -80.36 -8.02
CA ARG A 267 9.43 -79.52 -8.62
C ARG A 267 8.11 -79.66 -7.86
N GLY A 268 7.47 -78.52 -7.58
CA GLY A 268 6.03 -78.38 -7.43
C GLY A 268 5.67 -77.01 -8.00
N GLY A 269 4.84 -76.96 -9.04
CA GLY A 269 4.56 -75.72 -9.76
C GLY A 269 3.08 -75.37 -9.71
N THR A 270 2.76 -74.13 -9.33
CA THR A 270 1.45 -73.49 -9.52
C THR A 270 1.64 -71.99 -9.67
N ALA A 271 1.00 -71.43 -10.70
CA ALA A 271 0.64 -70.04 -10.93
C ALA A 271 1.61 -68.93 -10.44
N SER A 272 2.29 -68.31 -11.38
CA SER A 272 2.68 -66.90 -11.29
C SER A 272 1.42 -66.02 -11.30
N THR A 273 1.00 -65.49 -10.16
CA THR A 273 0.21 -64.25 -10.13
C THR A 273 1.18 -63.07 -10.29
N SER A 274 1.55 -62.82 -11.55
CA SER A 274 2.11 -61.55 -11.96
C SER A 274 1.05 -60.47 -11.70
N GLY A 275 1.18 -59.77 -10.58
CA GLY A 275 0.44 -58.54 -10.34
C GLY A 275 0.80 -57.56 -11.45
N LEU A 276 -0.12 -57.35 -12.39
CA LEU A 276 0.01 -56.30 -13.38
C LEU A 276 -0.15 -54.98 -12.62
N VAL A 277 0.97 -54.31 -12.35
CA VAL A 277 0.94 -52.86 -12.12
C VAL A 277 0.53 -52.28 -13.46
N VAL A 278 -0.78 -52.02 -13.60
CA VAL A 278 -1.29 -51.24 -14.72
C VAL A 278 -0.95 -49.81 -14.41
N ASP A 279 -0.10 -49.24 -15.24
CA ASP A 279 0.38 -47.87 -15.12
C ASP A 279 -0.42 -46.97 -16.08
N PRO A 280 -1.37 -46.19 -15.54
CA PRO A 280 -1.78 -44.94 -16.12
C PRO A 280 -1.40 -43.81 -15.15
N GLU A 281 -0.11 -43.42 -15.12
CA GLU A 281 0.37 -42.14 -14.58
C GLU A 281 -0.27 -40.95 -15.34
N ASN A 282 -1.57 -40.75 -15.15
CA ASN A 282 -2.28 -39.54 -15.53
C ASN A 282 -1.85 -38.44 -14.57
N THR A 283 -0.84 -37.69 -15.01
CA THR A 283 -0.30 -36.50 -14.34
C THR A 283 -0.93 -35.25 -14.95
N LEU A 284 -1.41 -34.33 -14.11
CA LEU A 284 -1.66 -32.94 -14.50
C LEU A 284 -0.56 -32.06 -13.89
N ASP A 285 0.26 -31.47 -14.74
CA ASP A 285 1.26 -30.47 -14.35
C ASP A 285 0.70 -29.05 -14.58
N PHE A 286 0.85 -28.17 -13.60
CA PHE A 286 0.39 -26.79 -13.66
C PHE A 286 1.26 -25.86 -12.79
N VAL A 287 1.24 -24.55 -13.07
CA VAL A 287 2.02 -23.57 -12.30
C VAL A 287 1.12 -22.87 -11.30
N VAL A 288 1.48 -22.88 -10.01
CA VAL A 288 0.89 -22.00 -9.00
C VAL A 288 1.75 -20.76 -8.87
N VAL A 289 1.18 -19.61 -9.21
CA VAL A 289 1.80 -18.30 -9.02
C VAL A 289 1.44 -17.78 -7.64
N VAL A 290 2.43 -17.55 -6.80
CA VAL A 290 2.25 -17.06 -5.44
C VAL A 290 2.58 -15.57 -5.40
N LYS A 291 1.60 -14.72 -5.08
CA LYS A 291 1.73 -13.26 -4.96
C LYS A 291 0.85 -12.71 -3.83
N TYR A 292 1.26 -11.59 -3.23
CA TYR A 292 0.43 -10.90 -2.23
C TYR A 292 -0.81 -10.26 -2.88
N VAL A 293 -1.99 -10.48 -2.32
CA VAL A 293 -3.24 -9.91 -2.84
C VAL A 293 -3.64 -8.67 -2.04
N ARG A 294 -3.42 -7.49 -2.63
CA ARG A 294 -3.83 -6.19 -2.06
C ARG A 294 -5.33 -6.00 -2.18
N ARG A 295 -5.97 -5.57 -1.08
CA ARG A 295 -7.42 -5.46 -0.90
C ARG A 295 -7.81 -4.11 -0.32
N GLU A 296 -9.07 -3.73 -0.49
CA GLU A 296 -9.61 -2.53 0.15
C GLU A 296 -9.70 -2.75 1.66
N ILE A 297 -9.27 -1.80 2.49
CA ILE A 297 -9.13 -2.03 3.95
C ILE A 297 -10.45 -2.40 4.66
N ARG A 298 -11.60 -1.97 4.13
CA ARG A 298 -12.92 -2.26 4.67
C ARG A 298 -13.45 -3.64 4.25
N THR A 299 -12.89 -4.26 3.22
CA THR A 299 -13.22 -5.65 2.82
C THR A 299 -12.36 -6.71 3.53
N LEU A 300 -11.27 -6.29 4.19
CA LEU A 300 -10.47 -7.18 5.04
C LEU A 300 -11.30 -7.79 6.17
N THR A 301 -11.02 -9.06 6.49
CA THR A 301 -11.54 -9.67 7.71
C THR A 301 -11.01 -8.94 8.95
N ASP A 302 -11.76 -8.96 10.05
CA ASP A 302 -11.31 -8.33 11.31
C ASP A 302 -9.93 -8.85 11.74
N ARG A 303 -9.64 -10.14 11.55
CA ARG A 303 -8.33 -10.74 11.84
C ARG A 303 -7.22 -10.16 10.97
N ASP A 304 -7.46 -9.99 9.67
CA ASP A 304 -6.47 -9.45 8.74
C ASP A 304 -6.22 -7.95 9.01
N ARG A 305 -7.28 -7.18 9.22
CA ARG A 305 -7.22 -5.75 9.55
C ARG A 305 -6.50 -5.52 10.89
N GLU A 306 -6.78 -6.31 11.92
CA GLU A 306 -6.07 -6.27 13.19
C GLU A 306 -4.60 -6.70 13.07
N THR A 307 -4.30 -7.69 12.23
CA THR A 307 -2.92 -8.11 11.95
C THR A 307 -2.13 -6.96 11.31
N PHE A 308 -2.72 -6.28 10.33
CA PHE A 308 -2.16 -5.08 9.70
C PHE A 308 -1.97 -3.94 10.71
N PHE A 309 -3.01 -3.54 11.45
CA PHE A 309 -2.91 -2.44 12.43
C PHE A 309 -1.89 -2.69 13.54
N ASN A 310 -1.72 -3.95 13.97
CA ASN A 310 -0.68 -4.32 14.94
C ASN A 310 0.73 -4.18 14.35
N ALA A 311 0.95 -4.64 13.12
CA ALA A 311 2.25 -4.49 12.44
C ALA A 311 2.58 -3.00 12.20
N VAL A 312 1.63 -2.19 11.75
CA VAL A 312 1.78 -0.73 11.65
C VAL A 312 2.13 -0.13 13.02
N SER A 313 1.41 -0.48 14.09
CA SER A 313 1.71 0.03 15.44
C SER A 313 3.10 -0.39 15.98
N ILE A 314 3.68 -1.50 15.49
CA ILE A 314 5.06 -1.89 15.80
C ILE A 314 6.04 -1.00 15.03
N MET A 315 5.83 -0.80 13.73
CA MET A 315 6.63 0.13 12.91
C MET A 315 6.63 1.56 13.47
N GLN A 316 5.53 1.96 14.10
CA GLN A 316 5.37 3.27 14.73
C GLN A 316 6.16 3.45 16.04
N ARG A 317 6.64 2.36 16.68
CA ARG A 317 7.20 2.37 18.04
C ARG A 317 8.58 1.75 18.17
N VAL A 318 8.96 0.81 17.31
CA VAL A 318 10.22 0.07 17.40
C VAL A 318 11.24 0.68 16.41
N PRO A 319 12.36 1.27 16.87
CA PRO A 319 13.39 1.84 15.99
C PRO A 319 14.01 0.80 15.06
N SER A 320 14.43 1.23 13.87
CA SER A 320 14.95 0.34 12.82
C SER A 320 16.06 -0.61 13.31
N ALA A 321 17.02 -0.12 14.10
CA ALA A 321 18.13 -0.93 14.62
C ALA A 321 17.67 -2.06 15.56
N VAL A 322 16.61 -1.83 16.34
CA VAL A 322 16.03 -2.85 17.24
C VAL A 322 15.17 -3.81 16.43
N GLY A 323 14.29 -3.29 15.58
CA GLY A 323 13.39 -4.12 14.78
C GLY A 323 14.12 -5.00 13.76
N GLN A 324 15.28 -4.58 13.24
CA GLN A 324 16.12 -5.44 12.38
C GLN A 324 16.73 -6.63 13.13
N GLN A 325 16.95 -6.53 14.45
CA GLN A 325 17.41 -7.65 15.28
C GLN A 325 16.26 -8.62 15.61
N VAL A 326 15.03 -8.11 15.74
CA VAL A 326 13.84 -8.89 16.15
C VAL A 326 13.11 -9.52 14.95
N TYR A 327 12.93 -8.76 13.86
CA TYR A 327 12.12 -9.11 12.69
C TYR A 327 12.96 -9.36 11.42
N GLY A 328 14.28 -9.14 11.50
CA GLY A 328 15.22 -9.36 10.39
C GLY A 328 15.48 -8.11 9.52
N SER A 329 16.45 -8.24 8.61
CA SER A 329 17.04 -7.12 7.84
C SER A 329 16.10 -6.35 6.92
N LYS A 330 14.88 -6.86 6.68
CA LYS A 330 13.82 -6.18 5.91
C LYS A 330 12.99 -5.20 6.73
N TYR A 331 13.13 -5.21 8.05
CA TYR A 331 12.44 -4.27 8.92
C TYR A 331 13.02 -2.85 8.82
N TYR A 332 12.13 -1.85 8.76
CA TYR A 332 12.42 -0.43 8.87
C TYR A 332 11.32 0.25 9.70
N SER A 333 11.70 1.20 10.57
CA SER A 333 10.76 1.95 11.42
C SER A 333 10.11 3.12 10.69
N LYS A 334 9.04 3.70 11.26
CA LYS A 334 8.38 4.90 10.73
C LYS A 334 9.38 6.03 10.41
N ASP A 335 10.37 6.24 11.26
CA ASP A 335 11.31 7.35 11.13
C ASP A 335 12.30 7.14 9.98
N PHE A 336 12.60 5.89 9.62
CA PHE A 336 13.38 5.61 8.42
C PHE A 336 12.61 6.03 7.16
N PHE A 337 11.33 5.63 7.07
CA PHE A 337 10.45 6.01 5.95
C PHE A 337 10.23 7.53 5.90
N ASN A 338 10.06 8.16 7.06
CA ASN A 338 9.95 9.60 7.17
C ASN A 338 11.22 10.33 6.73
N ARG A 339 12.41 9.83 7.11
CA ARG A 339 13.70 10.39 6.65
C ARG A 339 13.87 10.28 5.15
N ILE A 340 13.56 9.15 4.51
CA ILE A 340 13.76 9.03 3.06
C ILE A 340 12.78 9.93 2.28
N HIS A 341 11.50 9.95 2.65
CA HIS A 341 10.51 10.79 2.00
C HIS A 341 10.80 12.29 2.20
N LEU A 342 11.21 12.68 3.41
CA LEU A 342 11.68 14.03 3.70
C LEU A 342 12.98 14.37 2.97
N TYR A 343 13.91 13.42 2.81
CA TYR A 343 15.17 13.67 2.13
C TYR A 343 14.99 13.91 0.63
N TYR A 344 14.02 13.26 -0.01
CA TYR A 344 13.76 13.47 -1.44
C TYR A 344 12.74 14.60 -1.71
N GLY A 345 11.74 14.83 -0.83
CA GLY A 345 10.80 15.96 -1.00
C GLY A 345 11.22 17.30 -0.37
N GLY A 346 12.10 17.26 0.64
CA GLY A 346 12.43 18.39 1.53
C GLY A 346 13.67 19.20 1.16
N ARG A 347 14.18 19.08 -0.07
CA ARG A 347 15.47 19.66 -0.48
C ARG A 347 15.33 21.09 -1.01
N ALA A 348 16.42 21.85 -0.85
CA ALA A 348 16.56 23.21 -1.39
C ALA A 348 16.73 23.23 -2.92
N ASP A 349 17.32 22.19 -3.51
CA ASP A 349 17.54 22.14 -4.96
C ASP A 349 16.24 21.92 -5.77
N CYS A 350 15.40 20.96 -5.37
CA CYS A 350 14.05 20.75 -5.93
C CYS A 350 13.26 19.72 -5.09
N ASP A 351 12.09 19.27 -5.55
CA ASP A 351 11.35 18.14 -4.98
C ASP A 351 11.62 16.93 -5.88
N HIS A 352 12.31 15.89 -5.38
CA HIS A 352 12.81 14.78 -6.22
C HIS A 352 11.77 13.66 -6.41
N TRP A 353 10.70 13.66 -5.62
CA TRP A 353 9.69 12.57 -5.55
C TRP A 353 8.27 13.04 -5.86
N HIS A 354 8.02 14.34 -6.04
CA HIS A 354 6.72 14.91 -6.42
C HIS A 354 6.89 15.89 -7.58
N ALA A 355 5.80 16.26 -8.26
CA ALA A 355 5.80 17.21 -9.38
C ALA A 355 6.64 16.75 -10.59
N GLY A 356 6.58 15.45 -10.92
CA GLY A 356 7.17 14.92 -12.16
C GLY A 356 7.04 13.40 -12.31
N ALA A 357 7.58 12.85 -13.39
CA ALA A 357 7.38 11.45 -13.80
C ALA A 357 7.87 10.40 -12.78
N GLY A 358 8.93 10.72 -12.02
CA GLY A 358 9.46 9.87 -10.95
C GLY A 358 8.53 9.67 -9.74
N PHE A 359 7.43 10.41 -9.63
CA PHE A 359 6.46 10.28 -8.54
C PHE A 359 5.89 8.85 -8.42
N VAL A 360 5.45 8.27 -9.53
CA VAL A 360 4.74 6.98 -9.54
C VAL A 360 5.69 5.83 -9.15
N THR A 361 6.86 5.79 -9.79
CA THR A 361 7.89 4.77 -9.54
C THR A 361 8.42 4.83 -8.11
N SER A 362 8.70 6.03 -7.58
CA SER A 362 9.20 6.21 -6.21
C SER A 362 8.16 5.85 -5.15
N HIS A 363 6.92 6.31 -5.28
CA HIS A 363 5.87 6.05 -4.29
C HIS A 363 5.39 4.60 -4.26
N ILE A 364 5.39 3.90 -5.40
CA ILE A 364 5.08 2.47 -5.43
C ILE A 364 6.25 1.67 -4.83
N ALA A 365 7.50 2.02 -5.16
CA ALA A 365 8.67 1.34 -4.61
C ALA A 365 8.82 1.53 -3.09
N VAL A 366 8.57 2.74 -2.56
CA VAL A 366 8.58 2.97 -1.10
C VAL A 366 7.41 2.26 -0.40
N SER A 367 6.25 2.17 -1.04
CA SER A 367 5.10 1.41 -0.52
C SER A 367 5.38 -0.09 -0.49
N LEU A 368 6.06 -0.63 -1.50
CA LEU A 368 6.53 -2.02 -1.53
C LEU A 368 7.62 -2.28 -0.47
N MET A 369 8.53 -1.33 -0.24
CA MET A 369 9.52 -1.42 0.84
C MET A 369 8.87 -1.39 2.23
N TYR A 370 7.82 -0.59 2.41
CA TYR A 370 7.00 -0.54 3.63
C TYR A 370 6.22 -1.85 3.84
N GLU A 371 5.61 -2.38 2.78
CA GLU A 371 4.95 -3.69 2.77
C GLU A 371 5.92 -4.82 3.18
N GLN A 372 7.17 -4.82 2.68
CA GLN A 372 8.18 -5.79 3.10
C GLN A 372 8.61 -5.63 4.57
N SER A 373 8.57 -4.41 5.13
CA SER A 373 8.80 -4.19 6.55
C SER A 373 7.64 -4.72 7.41
N LEU A 374 6.39 -4.56 6.97
CA LEU A 374 5.23 -5.21 7.58
C LEU A 374 5.34 -6.73 7.52
N GLN A 375 5.81 -7.28 6.40
CA GLN A 375 6.00 -8.72 6.19
C GLN A 375 7.11 -9.32 7.06
N ALA A 376 8.12 -8.54 7.43
CA ALA A 376 9.13 -8.92 8.43
C ALA A 376 8.49 -9.15 9.83
N ILE A 377 7.43 -8.40 10.15
CA ILE A 377 6.65 -8.57 11.39
C ILE A 377 5.66 -9.74 11.27
N ASN A 378 4.93 -9.82 10.14
CA ASN A 378 4.02 -10.90 9.84
C ASN A 378 3.94 -11.18 8.32
N PRO A 379 4.43 -12.34 7.84
CA PRO A 379 4.60 -12.62 6.42
C PRO A 379 3.28 -12.83 5.65
N ALA A 380 2.11 -12.82 6.30
CA ALA A 380 0.81 -12.93 5.64
C ALA A 380 0.19 -11.56 5.29
N ILE A 381 0.88 -10.44 5.57
CA ILE A 381 0.39 -9.10 5.27
C ILE A 381 0.64 -8.75 3.80
N ALA A 382 -0.44 -8.45 3.08
CA ALA A 382 -0.43 -7.59 1.90
C ALA A 382 -0.85 -6.17 2.32
N LEU A 383 -0.27 -5.14 1.73
CA LEU A 383 -0.59 -3.74 1.98
C LEU A 383 -2.00 -3.43 1.44
N PRO A 384 -2.99 -3.08 2.29
CA PRO A 384 -4.31 -2.72 1.81
C PRO A 384 -4.32 -1.32 1.18
N TYR A 385 -5.34 -1.06 0.37
CA TYR A 385 -5.65 0.26 -0.17
C TYR A 385 -6.87 0.86 0.52
N TRP A 386 -6.92 2.20 0.60
CA TRP A 386 -8.11 2.95 1.01
C TRP A 386 -8.75 3.54 -0.24
N ASP A 387 -9.85 2.97 -0.71
CA ASP A 387 -10.58 3.56 -1.83
C ASP A 387 -11.34 4.80 -1.33
N PHE A 388 -10.72 5.97 -1.52
CA PHE A 388 -11.30 7.28 -1.20
C PHE A 388 -12.22 7.83 -2.30
N THR A 389 -12.38 7.13 -3.44
CA THR A 389 -13.46 7.46 -4.37
C THR A 389 -14.83 7.16 -3.76
N ILE A 390 -14.90 6.27 -2.76
CA ILE A 390 -16.07 6.05 -1.91
C ILE A 390 -16.41 7.32 -1.13
N GLU A 391 -15.43 7.96 -0.48
CA GLU A 391 -15.61 9.27 0.16
C GLU A 391 -16.03 10.35 -0.86
N GLY A 392 -15.33 10.46 -1.99
CA GLY A 392 -15.66 11.42 -3.05
C GLY A 392 -17.04 11.24 -3.68
N THR A 393 -17.64 10.06 -3.54
CA THR A 393 -18.94 9.67 -4.11
C THR A 393 -20.10 9.81 -3.12
N PHE A 394 -19.96 9.31 -1.90
CA PHE A 394 -21.08 9.23 -0.94
C PHE A 394 -21.10 10.36 0.11
N PHE A 395 -20.03 11.14 0.20
CA PHE A 395 -19.89 12.18 1.22
C PHE A 395 -19.84 13.59 0.61
N ASP A 396 -19.98 14.57 1.50
CA ASP A 396 -19.76 15.97 1.24
C ASP A 396 -18.46 16.47 1.85
N TRP A 397 -17.95 17.61 1.38
CA TRP A 397 -16.73 18.23 1.92
C TRP A 397 -16.84 18.46 3.43
N SER A 398 -18.07 18.73 3.87
CA SER A 398 -18.46 18.99 5.25
C SER A 398 -18.49 17.73 6.13
N ASN A 399 -18.54 16.52 5.56
CA ASN A 399 -18.76 15.29 6.33
C ASN A 399 -17.90 14.07 5.97
N PHE A 400 -17.10 14.05 4.89
CA PHE A 400 -16.25 12.88 4.57
C PHE A 400 -15.28 12.50 5.71
N ARG A 401 -14.89 13.50 6.53
CA ARG A 401 -14.08 13.34 7.75
C ARG A 401 -14.76 12.52 8.86
N SER A 402 -16.03 12.14 8.71
CA SER A 402 -16.74 11.18 9.58
C SER A 402 -16.71 9.72 9.07
N SER A 403 -16.03 9.45 7.96
CA SER A 403 -15.82 8.08 7.45
C SER A 403 -15.23 7.15 8.52
N SER A 404 -15.58 5.86 8.45
CA SER A 404 -15.13 4.82 9.39
C SER A 404 -13.60 4.67 9.45
N ILE A 405 -12.90 5.04 8.37
CA ILE A 405 -11.44 5.18 8.28
C ILE A 405 -10.89 6.01 9.46
N PHE A 406 -11.62 7.06 9.87
CA PHE A 406 -11.20 8.01 10.92
C PHE A 406 -11.79 7.71 12.31
N SER A 407 -12.32 6.50 12.51
CA SER A 407 -12.72 6.03 13.84
C SER A 407 -11.50 5.81 14.75
N ASP A 408 -11.71 5.90 16.07
CA ASP A 408 -10.62 5.73 17.05
C ASP A 408 -9.96 4.33 16.96
N ASP A 409 -10.72 3.28 16.64
CA ASP A 409 -10.19 1.91 16.49
C ASP A 409 -9.37 1.71 15.20
N TRP A 410 -9.50 2.65 14.25
CA TRP A 410 -8.78 2.70 12.98
C TRP A 410 -7.75 3.83 13.02
N PHE A 411 -7.77 4.79 12.10
CA PHE A 411 -6.72 5.81 11.93
C PHE A 411 -6.92 7.09 12.76
N GLY A 412 -7.94 7.13 13.63
CA GLY A 412 -8.29 8.29 14.43
C GLY A 412 -8.78 9.49 13.62
N ALA A 413 -9.25 10.52 14.32
CA ALA A 413 -9.94 11.66 13.70
C ALA A 413 -9.14 12.34 12.57
N ALA A 414 -9.81 12.64 11.45
CA ALA A 414 -9.24 13.39 10.32
C ALA A 414 -9.01 14.89 10.61
N ALA A 415 -9.70 15.47 11.59
CA ALA A 415 -9.54 16.87 11.98
C ALA A 415 -9.68 17.06 13.51
N PRO A 416 -8.65 16.71 14.29
CA PRO A 416 -8.67 16.84 15.74
C PRO A 416 -8.89 18.28 16.21
N LYS A 417 -9.78 18.45 17.19
CA LYS A 417 -10.17 19.77 17.72
C LYS A 417 -9.44 20.18 19.00
N ASN A 418 -8.41 19.43 19.41
CA ASN A 418 -7.50 19.84 20.49
C ASN A 418 -6.43 20.82 19.97
N ASN A 419 -5.77 21.52 20.89
CA ASN A 419 -4.80 22.58 20.58
C ASN A 419 -3.57 22.10 19.77
N LEU A 420 -3.21 20.82 19.88
CA LEU A 420 -2.08 20.22 19.16
C LEU A 420 -2.46 19.75 17.75
N ARG A 421 -3.75 19.78 17.36
CA ARG A 421 -4.25 19.22 16.08
C ARG A 421 -3.91 17.73 15.88
N THR A 422 -3.67 17.00 16.97
CA THR A 422 -3.19 15.61 16.97
C THR A 422 -4.34 14.62 17.25
N PRO A 423 -4.46 13.49 16.53
CA PRO A 423 -5.36 12.41 16.92
C PRO A 423 -5.05 11.96 18.35
N ALA A 424 -6.00 12.08 19.27
CA ALA A 424 -5.76 11.93 20.72
C ALA A 424 -6.31 10.63 21.33
N ARG A 425 -6.89 9.76 20.51
CA ARG A 425 -7.53 8.49 20.90
C ARG A 425 -7.15 7.40 19.90
N GLY A 426 -7.37 6.15 20.28
CA GLY A 426 -7.08 5.00 19.42
C GLY A 426 -5.65 4.51 19.45
N ARG A 427 -5.36 3.48 18.65
CA ARG A 427 -4.03 2.85 18.53
C ARG A 427 -2.95 3.81 18.02
N PHE A 428 -3.38 4.75 17.18
CA PHE A 428 -2.57 5.78 16.53
C PHE A 428 -2.76 7.17 17.18
N GLY A 429 -3.29 7.22 18.41
CA GLY A 429 -3.31 8.44 19.21
C GLY A 429 -1.89 8.87 19.59
N TYR A 430 -1.59 10.16 19.46
CA TYR A 430 -0.28 10.75 19.79
C TYR A 430 0.93 10.03 19.15
N ILE A 431 0.84 9.69 17.85
CA ILE A 431 2.02 9.25 17.09
C ILE A 431 3.11 10.33 17.19
N PRO A 432 4.32 10.02 17.67
CA PRO A 432 5.36 11.02 17.87
C PRO A 432 5.99 11.45 16.54
N ASN A 433 6.40 12.70 16.42
CA ASN A 433 7.42 13.12 15.47
C ASN A 433 8.80 12.80 16.07
N MET A 434 9.80 12.50 15.24
CA MET A 434 11.17 12.36 15.75
C MET A 434 11.72 13.75 16.11
N ILE A 435 11.84 13.99 17.41
CA ILE A 435 12.61 15.09 17.99
C ILE A 435 14.10 14.73 18.00
N ASP A 436 14.98 15.73 18.02
CA ASP A 436 16.45 15.57 17.96
C ASP A 436 16.92 14.68 16.78
N ALA A 437 16.49 15.05 15.59
CA ALA A 437 16.85 14.39 14.34
C ALA A 437 18.21 14.83 13.78
N THR A 438 19.01 15.62 14.53
CA THR A 438 20.25 16.25 14.05
C THR A 438 21.28 15.24 13.54
N GLU A 439 21.56 14.20 14.33
CA GLU A 439 22.44 13.09 13.97
C GLU A 439 21.76 12.07 13.02
N PHE A 440 20.43 12.14 12.91
CA PHE A 440 19.65 11.19 12.10
C PHE A 440 19.38 11.70 10.67
N SER A 441 19.30 13.00 10.43
CA SER A 441 18.94 13.59 9.13
C SER A 441 19.58 14.95 8.90
N THR A 442 20.07 15.15 7.67
CA THR A 442 20.52 16.44 7.15
C THR A 442 19.38 17.36 6.73
N VAL A 443 18.15 16.83 6.61
CA VAL A 443 16.93 17.60 6.37
C VAL A 443 16.05 17.50 7.60
N ARG A 444 15.76 18.65 8.21
CA ARG A 444 15.02 18.84 9.46
C ARG A 444 14.50 20.29 9.53
N ASN A 445 13.57 20.58 10.43
CA ASN A 445 13.15 21.95 10.72
C ASN A 445 14.06 22.61 11.78
N SER A 446 13.88 23.90 12.05
CA SER A 446 14.76 24.67 12.95
C SER A 446 14.74 24.16 14.39
N TYR A 447 13.69 23.46 14.82
CA TYR A 447 13.62 22.79 16.13
C TYR A 447 14.43 21.48 16.20
N GLY A 448 15.17 21.14 15.14
CA GLY A 448 15.87 19.87 15.02
C GLY A 448 14.94 18.67 14.82
N MET A 449 13.65 18.88 14.50
CA MET A 449 12.70 17.79 14.30
C MET A 449 12.76 17.26 12.87
N LEU A 450 12.48 15.96 12.70
CA LEU A 450 12.43 15.30 11.39
C LEU A 450 11.18 15.78 10.61
N GLN A 451 11.28 16.98 10.04
CA GLN A 451 10.22 17.75 9.41
C GLN A 451 10.80 18.67 8.30
N ALA A 452 9.96 19.18 7.41
CA ALA A 452 10.39 20.03 6.31
C ALA A 452 11.01 21.36 6.83
N PRO A 453 12.12 21.87 6.25
CA PRO A 453 12.78 23.09 6.72
C PRO A 453 11.87 24.32 6.76
N TRP A 454 10.93 24.43 5.80
CA TRP A 454 9.92 25.50 5.73
C TRP A 454 8.71 25.29 6.66
N ASN A 455 8.70 24.24 7.48
CA ASN A 455 7.59 23.88 8.36
C ASN A 455 8.07 23.79 9.82
N ASN A 456 8.29 24.94 10.42
CA ASN A 456 8.72 25.10 11.81
C ASN A 456 7.60 24.85 12.83
N ASP A 457 6.69 23.90 12.61
CA ASP A 457 5.76 23.44 13.66
C ASP A 457 6.54 22.65 14.74
N PRO A 458 6.58 23.12 16.01
CA PRO A 458 7.24 22.40 17.10
C PRO A 458 6.39 21.26 17.68
N THR A 459 5.21 20.96 17.13
CA THR A 459 4.31 19.95 17.69
C THR A 459 4.96 18.56 17.66
N PRO A 460 5.23 17.92 18.81
CA PRO A 460 6.00 16.66 18.87
C PRO A 460 5.21 15.43 18.42
N PHE A 461 4.08 15.61 17.75
CA PHE A 461 3.18 14.54 17.33
C PHE A 461 2.62 14.80 15.93
N LEU A 462 2.13 13.74 15.28
CA LEU A 462 1.31 13.78 14.07
C LEU A 462 0.20 14.85 14.19
N THR A 463 0.11 15.74 13.20
CA THR A 463 -0.90 16.81 13.13
C THR A 463 -1.78 16.70 11.88
N ARG A 464 -3.07 16.99 12.04
CA ARG A 464 -4.10 17.01 10.99
C ARG A 464 -5.05 18.19 11.18
N ASN A 465 -5.46 18.85 10.11
CA ASN A 465 -6.32 20.03 10.18
C ASN A 465 -7.27 20.13 8.98
N ASP A 466 -8.50 20.60 9.21
CA ASP A 466 -9.53 20.77 8.17
C ASP A 466 -9.57 22.18 7.56
N HIS A 467 -8.59 23.03 7.87
CA HIS A 467 -8.47 24.38 7.32
C HIS A 467 -7.18 24.55 6.53
N MET A 468 -7.25 25.36 5.49
CA MET A 468 -6.12 25.83 4.70
C MET A 468 -6.06 27.36 4.78
N MET A 469 -4.94 27.90 5.24
CA MET A 469 -4.77 29.35 5.50
C MET A 469 -5.93 29.99 6.29
N GLY A 470 -6.51 29.29 7.26
CA GLY A 470 -7.65 29.79 8.03
C GLY A 470 -9.02 29.63 7.36
N PHE A 471 -9.10 29.36 6.06
CA PHE A 471 -10.34 28.97 5.37
C PHE A 471 -10.68 27.50 5.65
N VAL A 472 -11.96 27.18 5.82
CA VAL A 472 -12.41 25.77 5.88
C VAL A 472 -12.13 25.11 4.53
N ASN A 473 -11.52 23.92 4.52
CA ASN A 473 -11.25 23.23 3.27
C ASN A 473 -12.55 22.60 2.72
N HIS A 474 -13.10 23.24 1.70
CA HIS A 474 -14.34 22.88 0.99
C HIS A 474 -14.15 21.85 -0.14
N ARG A 475 -12.94 21.30 -0.34
CA ARG A 475 -12.71 20.20 -1.29
C ARG A 475 -13.24 18.86 -0.74
N LYS A 476 -13.41 17.89 -1.64
CA LYS A 476 -13.71 16.48 -1.33
C LYS A 476 -12.55 15.61 -1.79
N PRO A 477 -12.37 14.40 -1.23
CA PRO A 477 -11.50 13.40 -1.85
C PRO A 477 -11.90 13.13 -3.29
N SER A 478 -10.93 12.79 -4.14
CA SER A 478 -11.13 12.56 -5.57
C SER A 478 -12.22 11.50 -5.82
N GLY A 479 -13.33 11.91 -6.42
CA GLY A 479 -14.42 11.00 -6.79
C GLY A 479 -14.19 10.27 -8.11
N CYS A 480 -15.11 9.37 -8.45
CA CYS A 480 -15.07 8.51 -9.64
C CYS A 480 -14.65 9.20 -10.96
N ARG A 481 -15.10 10.44 -11.18
CA ARG A 481 -14.76 11.19 -12.41
C ARG A 481 -13.25 11.46 -12.53
N LYS A 482 -12.56 11.81 -11.45
CA LYS A 482 -11.10 12.04 -11.48
C LYS A 482 -10.35 10.76 -11.86
N TYR A 483 -10.79 9.60 -11.37
CA TYR A 483 -10.19 8.30 -11.71
C TYR A 483 -10.44 7.90 -13.17
N ARG A 484 -11.66 8.14 -13.68
CA ARG A 484 -11.96 8.00 -15.11
C ARG A 484 -11.10 8.94 -15.94
N ASP A 485 -10.99 10.21 -15.56
CA ASP A 485 -10.25 11.21 -16.32
C ASP A 485 -8.73 10.93 -16.31
N ALA A 486 -8.23 10.27 -15.26
CA ALA A 486 -6.86 9.75 -15.18
C ALA A 486 -6.65 8.51 -16.09
N ILE A 487 -7.52 7.50 -16.05
CA ILE A 487 -7.32 6.28 -16.87
C ILE A 487 -7.47 6.56 -18.38
N MET A 488 -8.21 7.61 -18.74
CA MET A 488 -8.38 8.06 -20.13
C MET A 488 -7.17 8.83 -20.70
N GLN A 489 -6.10 9.04 -19.93
CA GLN A 489 -4.88 9.67 -20.43
C GLN A 489 -4.16 8.79 -21.46
N THR A 490 -3.69 9.40 -22.55
CA THR A 490 -3.11 8.70 -23.71
C THR A 490 -1.59 8.58 -23.66
N SER A 491 -0.92 9.11 -22.63
CA SER A 491 0.52 8.95 -22.44
C SER A 491 0.90 8.73 -20.98
N TRP A 492 2.06 8.13 -20.76
CA TRP A 492 2.65 7.94 -19.43
C TRP A 492 2.84 9.25 -18.67
N MET A 493 3.29 10.30 -19.37
CA MET A 493 3.55 11.62 -18.78
C MET A 493 2.26 12.26 -18.27
N ALA A 494 1.20 12.29 -19.10
CA ALA A 494 -0.10 12.86 -18.71
C ALA A 494 -0.81 12.01 -17.64
N LEU A 495 -0.65 10.69 -17.67
CA LEU A 495 -1.14 9.80 -16.62
C LEU A 495 -0.47 10.11 -15.27
N THR A 496 0.85 10.31 -15.28
CA THR A 496 1.62 10.62 -14.07
C THR A 496 1.27 12.01 -13.51
N GLU A 497 1.07 13.01 -14.36
CA GLU A 497 0.57 14.33 -13.96
C GLU A 497 -0.80 14.20 -13.24
N SER A 498 -1.72 13.43 -13.83
CA SER A 498 -3.04 13.15 -13.25
C SER A 498 -2.97 12.44 -11.89
N PHE A 499 -1.95 11.60 -11.67
CA PHE A 499 -1.68 10.96 -10.39
C PHE A 499 -1.02 11.88 -9.35
N ASN A 500 -0.15 12.82 -9.75
CA ASN A 500 0.43 13.80 -8.82
C ASN A 500 -0.67 14.71 -8.23
N ASP A 501 -1.57 15.22 -9.08
CA ASP A 501 -2.69 16.08 -8.66
C ASP A 501 -3.99 15.27 -8.47
N GLY A 502 -4.89 15.30 -9.46
CA GLY A 502 -6.32 15.13 -9.23
C GLY A 502 -6.76 13.75 -8.75
N ALA A 503 -6.00 12.68 -9.01
CA ALA A 503 -6.35 11.33 -8.57
C ALA A 503 -5.84 10.98 -7.16
N HIS A 504 -4.94 11.78 -6.57
CA HIS A 504 -4.31 11.46 -5.28
C HIS A 504 -3.90 12.69 -4.45
N GLY A 505 -3.22 13.68 -5.01
CA GLY A 505 -2.65 14.82 -4.28
C GLY A 505 -3.65 15.60 -3.42
N GLU A 506 -4.91 15.72 -3.87
CA GLU A 506 -6.00 16.36 -3.14
C GLU A 506 -6.19 15.82 -1.70
N ILE A 507 -5.91 14.53 -1.44
CA ILE A 507 -6.13 13.93 -0.12
C ILE A 507 -5.12 14.40 0.94
N HIS A 508 -3.92 14.79 0.51
CA HIS A 508 -2.87 15.27 1.41
C HIS A 508 -3.27 16.59 2.07
N GLU A 509 -3.76 17.52 1.25
CA GLU A 509 -4.29 18.82 1.68
C GLU A 509 -5.47 18.65 2.64
N LEU A 510 -6.39 17.73 2.31
CA LEU A 510 -7.63 17.48 3.04
C LEU A 510 -7.44 16.92 4.46
N LEU A 511 -6.31 16.23 4.71
CA LEU A 511 -5.98 15.66 6.02
C LEU A 511 -4.92 16.49 6.77
N GLY A 512 -3.93 17.06 6.08
CA GLY A 512 -2.89 17.87 6.71
C GLY A 512 -3.39 19.26 7.09
N GLY A 513 -3.91 20.01 6.11
CA GLY A 513 -4.22 21.43 6.28
C GLY A 513 -2.99 22.31 6.52
N ALA A 514 -3.20 23.63 6.64
CA ALA A 514 -2.20 24.57 7.13
C ALA A 514 -2.85 25.73 7.90
N TRP A 515 -2.21 26.19 8.98
CA TRP A 515 -2.79 27.18 9.87
C TRP A 515 -1.75 28.03 10.63
N SER A 516 -2.15 29.24 10.97
CA SER A 516 -1.54 30.12 11.96
C SER A 516 -2.56 31.17 12.40
N LEU A 517 -2.27 31.93 13.46
CA LEU A 517 -3.14 33.05 13.86
C LEU A 517 -3.20 34.14 12.78
N GLU A 518 -2.08 34.38 12.10
CA GLU A 518 -2.03 35.34 10.99
C GLU A 518 -2.83 34.86 9.78
N ALA A 519 -2.75 33.58 9.42
CA ALA A 519 -3.56 33.01 8.35
C ALA A 519 -5.07 33.07 8.66
N THR A 520 -5.48 32.84 9.92
CA THR A 520 -6.89 33.10 10.33
C THR A 520 -7.27 34.57 10.18
N ALA A 521 -6.43 35.50 10.65
CA ALA A 521 -6.67 36.93 10.50
C ALA A 521 -6.60 37.41 9.03
N TYR A 522 -5.95 36.67 8.15
CA TYR A 522 -5.96 36.87 6.70
C TYR A 522 -7.32 36.45 6.13
N ALA A 523 -7.76 35.21 6.37
CA ALA A 523 -9.05 34.70 5.93
C ALA A 523 -10.25 35.54 6.41
N GLU A 524 -10.19 36.11 7.61
CA GLU A 524 -11.25 37.00 8.14
C GLU A 524 -11.37 38.36 7.41
N ARG A 525 -10.36 38.76 6.62
CA ARG A 525 -10.29 40.07 5.92
C ARG A 525 -10.24 39.95 4.40
N THR A 526 -9.93 38.78 3.87
CA THR A 526 -9.81 38.49 2.43
C THR A 526 -11.10 37.85 1.89
N SER A 527 -11.38 38.06 0.60
CA SER A 527 -12.56 37.48 -0.07
C SER A 527 -12.39 36.00 -0.38
N ASP A 528 -13.49 35.24 -0.37
CA ASP A 528 -13.56 33.83 -0.79
C ASP A 528 -13.03 33.60 -2.22
N VAL A 529 -12.93 34.64 -3.05
CA VAL A 529 -12.30 34.60 -4.39
C VAL A 529 -10.84 34.12 -4.35
N VAL A 530 -10.13 34.28 -3.22
CA VAL A 530 -8.75 33.81 -3.05
C VAL A 530 -8.69 32.33 -2.60
N GLN A 531 -9.80 31.75 -2.13
CA GLN A 531 -9.85 30.35 -1.66
C GLN A 531 -9.32 29.32 -2.68
N PRO A 532 -9.53 29.46 -4.01
CA PRO A 532 -8.95 28.53 -4.98
C PRO A 532 -7.41 28.51 -4.98
N PHE A 533 -6.76 29.67 -4.82
CA PHE A 533 -5.30 29.81 -4.74
C PHE A 533 -4.75 29.28 -3.41
N VAL A 534 -5.50 29.49 -2.31
CA VAL A 534 -5.16 28.97 -0.97
C VAL A 534 -4.89 27.46 -0.97
N HIS A 535 -5.57 26.69 -1.83
CA HIS A 535 -5.35 25.24 -1.97
C HIS A 535 -3.99 24.83 -2.61
N VAL A 536 -3.30 25.76 -3.26
CA VAL A 536 -1.93 25.57 -3.80
C VAL A 536 -0.88 26.42 -3.08
N ALA A 537 -1.27 27.17 -2.05
CA ALA A 537 -0.33 28.05 -1.33
C ALA A 537 0.85 27.30 -0.70
N VAL A 538 0.65 26.11 -0.12
CA VAL A 538 1.72 25.33 0.52
C VAL A 538 2.73 24.71 -0.46
N PRO A 539 2.35 24.12 -1.61
CA PRO A 539 3.34 23.71 -2.60
C PRO A 539 4.11 24.91 -3.19
N LEU A 540 3.44 26.03 -3.49
CA LEU A 540 4.07 27.24 -4.05
C LEU A 540 4.98 27.97 -3.05
N LEU A 541 4.63 27.98 -1.76
CA LEU A 541 5.49 28.42 -0.63
C LEU A 541 6.89 27.78 -0.68
N LYS A 542 6.97 26.49 -1.04
CA LYS A 542 8.25 25.77 -1.12
C LYS A 542 9.18 26.41 -2.16
N MET A 543 8.63 26.98 -3.24
CA MET A 543 9.40 27.57 -4.33
C MET A 543 10.09 28.86 -3.84
N LEU A 544 9.35 29.74 -3.16
CA LEU A 544 9.89 30.94 -2.51
C LEU A 544 10.96 30.61 -1.44
N TRP A 545 10.82 29.49 -0.73
CA TRP A 545 11.86 29.02 0.19
C TRP A 545 13.11 28.52 -0.55
N ARG A 546 12.96 27.81 -1.68
CA ARG A 546 14.09 27.32 -2.49
C ARG A 546 14.90 28.43 -3.14
N THR A 547 14.26 29.52 -3.58
CA THR A 547 14.96 30.72 -4.09
C THR A 547 15.49 31.63 -2.98
N GLY A 548 15.14 31.37 -1.72
CA GLY A 548 15.61 32.15 -0.56
C GLY A 548 14.81 33.42 -0.26
N TYR A 549 13.69 33.66 -0.96
CA TYR A 549 12.75 34.73 -0.63
C TYR A 549 12.10 34.51 0.75
N ILE A 550 11.73 33.27 1.05
CA ILE A 550 11.34 32.86 2.40
C ILE A 550 12.55 32.28 3.13
N GLN A 551 12.85 32.81 4.31
CA GLN A 551 13.90 32.34 5.18
C GLN A 551 13.32 31.79 6.48
N CYS A 552 13.91 30.70 6.98
CA CYS A 552 13.57 30.11 8.26
C CYS A 552 14.82 30.18 9.15
N PRO A 553 14.68 30.36 10.48
CA PRO A 553 15.82 30.29 11.40
C PRO A 553 16.65 29.01 11.20
N GLU A 554 17.96 29.05 11.46
CA GLU A 554 18.76 27.82 11.36
C GLU A 554 18.48 26.87 12.54
N GLU A 555 18.37 27.41 13.76
CA GLU A 555 18.13 26.65 14.98
C GLU A 555 17.16 27.37 15.94
N CYS A 556 16.30 26.61 16.62
CA CYS A 556 15.37 27.05 17.64
C CYS A 556 15.34 26.06 18.81
N ALA A 557 15.29 26.55 20.04
CA ALA A 557 15.33 25.68 21.22
C ALA A 557 13.97 25.00 21.45
N PHE A 558 13.91 23.68 21.19
CA PHE A 558 12.69 22.88 21.37
C PHE A 558 12.14 22.98 22.80
N GLY A 559 10.84 23.29 22.92
CA GLY A 559 10.16 23.49 24.20
C GLY A 559 10.48 24.80 24.92
N VAL A 560 11.31 25.68 24.33
CA VAL A 560 11.71 26.98 24.92
C VAL A 560 11.31 28.13 23.99
N THR A 561 11.75 28.10 22.72
CA THR A 561 11.38 29.11 21.72
C THR A 561 9.91 28.91 21.32
N PRO A 562 9.05 29.95 21.38
CA PRO A 562 7.70 29.91 20.82
C PRO A 562 7.69 29.72 19.30
N TRP A 563 6.60 29.19 18.75
CA TRP A 563 6.45 29.05 17.30
C TRP A 563 6.59 30.38 16.57
N GLU A 564 6.00 31.42 17.16
CA GLU A 564 5.92 32.78 16.63
C GLU A 564 7.31 33.40 16.43
N ASP A 565 8.25 33.13 17.36
CA ASP A 565 9.63 33.61 17.31
C ASP A 565 10.54 32.74 16.41
N CYS A 566 10.06 31.56 15.99
CA CYS A 566 10.77 30.61 15.14
C CYS A 566 10.11 30.44 13.75
N ALA A 567 9.07 31.20 13.44
CA ALA A 567 8.37 31.10 12.17
C ALA A 567 9.28 31.54 11.01
N CYS A 568 9.08 30.96 9.83
CA CYS A 568 9.75 31.46 8.62
C CYS A 568 9.21 32.86 8.27
N THR A 569 10.08 33.72 7.75
CA THR A 569 9.77 35.10 7.35
C THR A 569 9.98 35.29 5.86
N CYS A 570 9.38 36.36 5.31
CA CYS A 570 9.45 36.72 3.89
C CYS A 570 9.94 38.18 3.78
N PRO A 571 11.21 38.48 4.12
CA PRO A 571 11.66 39.85 4.33
C PRO A 571 11.95 40.57 3.00
N GLU A 572 11.54 41.83 2.89
CA GLU A 572 11.58 42.61 1.64
C GLU A 572 13.00 42.79 1.07
N GLU A 573 14.03 42.78 1.91
CA GLU A 573 15.43 42.82 1.48
C GLU A 573 15.82 41.65 0.56
N ASN A 574 15.19 40.47 0.72
CA ASN A 574 15.44 39.32 -0.15
C ASN A 574 14.89 39.51 -1.56
N PHE A 575 13.90 40.39 -1.74
CA PHE A 575 13.34 40.68 -3.06
C PHE A 575 14.30 41.53 -3.91
N ASN A 576 15.39 42.06 -3.34
CA ASN A 576 16.41 42.84 -4.07
C ASN A 576 15.85 44.03 -4.90
N GLY A 577 14.69 44.58 -4.48
CA GLY A 577 13.99 45.65 -5.20
C GLY A 577 13.11 45.20 -6.36
N MET A 578 12.95 43.89 -6.57
CA MET A 578 11.94 43.33 -7.47
C MET A 578 10.53 43.63 -6.99
N SER A 579 9.60 43.79 -7.94
CA SER A 579 8.16 43.83 -7.70
C SER A 579 7.57 42.43 -7.53
N SER A 580 6.34 42.34 -7.02
CA SER A 580 5.72 41.06 -6.65
C SER A 580 5.63 40.05 -7.80
N TRP A 581 5.36 40.51 -9.03
CA TRP A 581 5.30 39.64 -10.19
C TRP A 581 6.69 39.14 -10.63
N GLU A 582 7.74 39.94 -10.47
CA GLU A 582 9.14 39.53 -10.74
C GLU A 582 9.57 38.46 -9.74
N VAL A 583 9.26 38.62 -8.45
CA VAL A 583 9.51 37.61 -7.39
C VAL A 583 8.75 36.30 -7.67
N LEU A 584 7.48 36.38 -8.05
CA LEU A 584 6.67 35.20 -8.37
C LEU A 584 7.11 34.51 -9.67
N GLN A 585 7.60 35.27 -10.65
CA GLN A 585 8.16 34.75 -11.89
C GLN A 585 9.51 34.04 -11.66
N ASP A 586 10.42 34.67 -10.92
CA ASP A 586 11.76 34.12 -10.62
C ASP A 586 11.66 32.84 -9.76
N ALA A 587 10.74 32.84 -8.79
CA ALA A 587 10.42 31.64 -8.01
C ALA A 587 9.69 30.53 -8.83
N GLY A 588 9.28 30.78 -10.07
CA GLY A 588 8.50 29.83 -10.89
C GLY A 588 7.03 29.67 -10.45
N VAL A 589 6.57 30.46 -9.48
CA VAL A 589 5.19 30.39 -8.93
C VAL A 589 4.12 30.72 -9.98
N LEU A 590 4.44 31.54 -10.98
CA LEU A 590 3.50 31.86 -12.07
C LEU A 590 3.37 30.75 -13.12
N ALA A 591 4.31 29.80 -13.18
CA ALA A 591 4.22 28.64 -14.08
C ALA A 591 3.34 27.53 -13.50
N ASP A 592 3.42 27.29 -12.19
CA ASP A 592 2.66 26.25 -11.47
C ASP A 592 1.37 26.78 -10.80
N GLY A 593 1.19 28.10 -10.77
CA GLY A 593 0.04 28.78 -10.18
C GLY A 593 -1.09 29.03 -11.17
N PHE A 594 -2.33 29.06 -10.68
CA PHE A 594 -3.52 29.42 -11.45
C PHE A 594 -4.35 30.49 -10.73
N PHE A 595 -5.24 31.14 -11.46
CA PHE A 595 -6.20 32.11 -10.90
C PHE A 595 -7.58 31.95 -11.55
N TYR A 596 -8.58 32.71 -11.07
CA TYR A 596 -9.91 32.76 -11.69
C TYR A 596 -10.24 34.18 -12.10
N ASP A 597 -10.82 34.35 -13.29
CA ASP A 597 -11.33 35.65 -13.72
C ASP A 597 -12.58 36.07 -12.92
N LYS A 598 -13.00 37.33 -13.10
CA LYS A 598 -14.20 37.89 -12.45
C LYS A 598 -15.52 37.19 -12.79
N ASN A 599 -15.54 36.29 -13.77
CA ASN A 599 -16.69 35.47 -14.15
C ASN A 599 -16.59 34.03 -13.60
N GLY A 600 -15.52 33.69 -12.89
CA GLY A 600 -15.23 32.34 -12.40
C GLY A 600 -14.63 31.41 -13.45
N VAL A 601 -14.04 31.95 -14.54
CA VAL A 601 -13.29 31.17 -15.54
C VAL A 601 -11.86 30.97 -15.07
N LEU A 602 -11.39 29.71 -15.08
CA LEU A 602 -10.03 29.35 -14.71
C LEU A 602 -9.01 29.93 -15.71
N ILE A 603 -8.10 30.76 -15.21
CA ILE A 603 -6.86 31.18 -15.86
C ILE A 603 -5.80 30.16 -15.42
N LYS A 604 -5.53 29.17 -16.27
CA LYS A 604 -4.66 28.03 -15.93
C LYS A 604 -3.21 28.45 -15.79
N ASP A 605 -2.72 29.18 -16.78
CA ASP A 605 -1.34 29.61 -16.90
C ASP A 605 -1.30 31.11 -16.56
N LEU A 606 -0.41 31.53 -15.64
CA LEU A 606 -0.19 32.95 -15.33
C LEU A 606 0.98 33.55 -16.13
N VAL A 607 1.51 32.76 -17.07
CA VAL A 607 2.54 33.11 -18.04
C VAL A 607 2.03 32.95 -19.48
N ASP A 608 2.64 33.68 -20.40
CA ASP A 608 2.42 33.56 -21.84
C ASP A 608 3.12 32.33 -22.46
N ASN A 609 2.95 32.13 -23.77
CA ASN A 609 3.55 31.00 -24.51
C ASN A 609 5.10 31.02 -24.51
N ASP A 610 5.72 32.17 -24.21
CA ASP A 610 7.16 32.34 -24.14
C ASP A 610 7.67 32.23 -22.67
N GLY A 611 6.78 31.97 -21.71
CA GLY A 611 7.08 31.76 -20.29
C GLY A 611 7.10 33.04 -19.43
N ASN A 612 6.66 34.18 -19.97
CA ASN A 612 6.68 35.47 -19.27
C ASN A 612 5.35 35.78 -18.58
N ALA A 613 5.39 36.36 -17.39
CA ALA A 613 4.21 36.79 -16.64
C ALA A 613 3.26 37.66 -17.47
N PHE A 614 1.95 37.46 -17.33
CA PHE A 614 0.98 38.33 -17.97
C PHE A 614 1.03 39.75 -17.41
N ASP A 615 1.37 40.70 -18.28
CA ASP A 615 1.32 42.15 -18.06
C ASP A 615 -0.09 42.66 -17.68
N ILE A 616 -1.11 41.95 -18.17
CA ILE A 616 -2.55 42.10 -17.86
C ILE A 616 -3.18 40.71 -17.88
N LEU A 617 -3.70 40.23 -16.75
CA LEU A 617 -4.38 38.94 -16.67
C LEU A 617 -5.73 38.96 -17.43
N PRO A 618 -6.13 37.85 -18.07
CA PRO A 618 -7.41 37.76 -18.78
C PRO A 618 -8.59 38.19 -17.91
N GLY A 619 -9.32 39.22 -18.37
CA GLY A 619 -10.50 39.75 -17.69
C GLY A 619 -10.24 40.91 -16.71
N TYR A 620 -9.00 41.26 -16.43
CA TYR A 620 -8.60 42.31 -15.47
C TYR A 620 -8.01 43.57 -16.15
N THR A 621 -7.86 44.67 -15.39
CA THR A 621 -6.97 45.78 -15.77
C THR A 621 -5.53 45.52 -15.34
N LYS A 622 -4.60 46.39 -15.75
CA LYS A 622 -3.19 46.29 -15.30
C LYS A 622 -3.06 46.53 -13.80
N GLU A 623 -3.81 47.48 -13.26
CA GLU A 623 -3.83 47.81 -11.82
C GLU A 623 -4.41 46.66 -11.00
N GLU A 624 -5.49 46.02 -11.47
CA GLU A 624 -6.05 44.82 -10.86
C GLU A 624 -5.07 43.63 -10.94
N THR A 625 -4.35 43.49 -12.05
CA THR A 625 -3.33 42.44 -12.25
C THR A 625 -2.17 42.57 -11.26
N VAL A 626 -1.65 43.79 -11.06
CA VAL A 626 -0.62 44.07 -10.04
C VAL A 626 -1.13 43.73 -8.64
N GLN A 627 -2.37 44.12 -8.30
CA GLN A 627 -2.96 43.80 -7.00
C GLN A 627 -3.13 42.28 -6.78
N ILE A 628 -3.43 41.51 -7.83
CA ILE A 628 -3.50 40.04 -7.75
C ILE A 628 -2.11 39.46 -7.43
N TYR A 629 -1.05 39.89 -8.12
CA TYR A 629 0.31 39.43 -7.85
C TYR A 629 0.83 39.87 -6.46
N ASP A 630 0.52 41.10 -6.02
CA ASP A 630 0.84 41.58 -4.67
C ASP A 630 0.16 40.70 -3.60
N GLU A 631 -1.13 40.38 -3.77
CA GLU A 631 -1.89 39.57 -2.83
C GLU A 631 -1.50 38.08 -2.86
N MET A 632 -1.12 37.54 -4.02
CA MET A 632 -0.53 36.20 -4.15
C MET A 632 0.78 36.08 -3.39
N LEU A 633 1.72 37.01 -3.61
CA LEU A 633 3.01 37.02 -2.89
C LEU A 633 2.76 37.17 -1.38
N ARG A 634 1.90 38.11 -0.98
CA ARG A 634 1.51 38.31 0.41
C ARG A 634 0.98 37.02 1.05
N ALA A 635 0.08 36.31 0.38
CA ALA A 635 -0.49 35.07 0.88
C ALA A 635 0.58 33.99 1.08
N LEU A 636 1.49 33.83 0.13
CA LEU A 636 2.59 32.85 0.23
C LEU A 636 3.62 33.22 1.32
N CYS A 637 3.82 34.51 1.58
CA CYS A 637 4.66 35.01 2.65
C CYS A 637 4.09 34.81 4.07
N ILE A 638 2.83 34.39 4.24
CA ILE A 638 2.23 34.19 5.58
C ILE A 638 2.87 32.98 6.28
N PRO A 639 3.43 33.13 7.49
CA PRO A 639 3.96 32.01 8.26
C PRO A 639 2.85 31.03 8.65
N MET A 640 3.10 29.74 8.44
CA MET A 640 2.13 28.66 8.68
C MET A 640 2.76 27.43 9.33
N ARG A 641 1.98 26.71 10.13
CA ARG A 641 2.20 25.29 10.45
C ARG A 641 1.49 24.48 9.37
N VAL A 642 2.20 23.54 8.75
CA VAL A 642 1.64 22.62 7.75
C VAL A 642 1.45 21.26 8.41
N GLY A 643 0.22 20.73 8.37
CA GLY A 643 -0.08 19.44 9.00
C GLY A 643 0.65 18.28 8.31
N THR A 644 1.01 17.27 9.09
CA THR A 644 1.92 16.19 8.68
C THR A 644 1.57 15.59 7.32
N HIS A 645 0.30 15.26 7.07
CA HIS A 645 -0.12 14.60 5.82
C HIS A 645 0.07 15.46 4.55
N TYR A 646 0.18 16.79 4.69
CA TYR A 646 0.41 17.72 3.58
C TYR A 646 1.88 18.18 3.45
N GLY A 647 2.69 17.94 4.48
CA GLY A 647 4.14 18.19 4.45
C GLY A 647 4.94 17.05 3.81
N ALA A 648 6.24 17.27 3.62
CA ALA A 648 7.20 16.24 3.17
C ALA A 648 7.43 15.10 4.20
N THR A 649 6.61 15.03 5.26
CA THR A 649 6.65 14.02 6.34
C THR A 649 5.33 13.26 6.49
N SER A 650 4.52 13.29 5.45
CA SER A 650 3.23 12.62 5.31
C SER A 650 3.27 11.13 5.67
N THR A 651 4.37 10.42 5.37
CA THR A 651 4.66 9.04 5.79
C THR A 651 4.54 8.75 7.31
N ASN A 652 4.67 9.77 8.17
CA ASN A 652 4.47 9.62 9.62
C ASN A 652 2.98 9.41 9.97
N ASP A 653 2.06 9.79 9.07
CA ASP A 653 0.64 9.43 9.17
C ASP A 653 0.40 8.01 8.60
N PRO A 654 -0.17 7.07 9.38
CA PRO A 654 -0.50 5.74 8.87
C PRO A 654 -1.42 5.71 7.64
N THR A 655 -2.25 6.73 7.38
CA THR A 655 -3.13 6.75 6.18
C THR A 655 -2.36 6.93 4.87
N PHE A 656 -1.17 7.54 4.92
CA PHE A 656 -0.29 7.71 3.76
C PHE A 656 -0.03 6.39 3.03
N TRP A 657 0.16 5.29 3.77
CA TRP A 657 0.51 4.00 3.19
C TRP A 657 -0.61 3.34 2.39
N LEU A 658 -1.86 3.80 2.55
CA LEU A 658 -3.04 3.21 1.92
C LEU A 658 -3.47 3.93 0.64
N ILE A 659 -2.94 5.12 0.37
CA ILE A 659 -3.36 5.94 -0.78
C ILE A 659 -2.52 5.72 -2.04
N HIS A 660 -1.23 5.39 -1.96
CA HIS A 660 -0.42 5.06 -3.15
C HIS A 660 -0.87 3.79 -3.87
N PRO A 661 -1.28 2.72 -3.16
CA PRO A 661 -1.94 1.57 -3.78
C PRO A 661 -3.19 1.90 -4.63
N THR A 662 -3.81 3.08 -4.48
CA THR A 662 -5.03 3.43 -5.24
C THR A 662 -4.74 3.84 -6.68
N PHE A 663 -3.73 4.70 -6.92
CA PHE A 663 -3.29 5.02 -8.27
C PHE A 663 -2.44 3.90 -8.88
N ASP A 664 -1.71 3.13 -8.06
CA ASP A 664 -1.03 1.91 -8.49
C ASP A 664 -2.02 0.87 -9.05
N ARG A 665 -3.16 0.67 -8.37
CA ARG A 665 -4.28 -0.15 -8.89
C ARG A 665 -4.83 0.40 -10.20
N LEU A 666 -4.95 1.72 -10.35
CA LEU A 666 -5.44 2.34 -11.59
C LEU A 666 -4.43 2.22 -12.74
N TRP A 667 -3.14 2.33 -12.44
CA TRP A 667 -2.04 2.11 -13.38
C TRP A 667 -1.95 0.64 -13.82
N HIS A 668 -2.03 -0.30 -12.87
CA HIS A 668 -2.13 -1.73 -13.13
C HIS A 668 -3.28 -2.04 -14.12
N LEU A 669 -4.47 -1.47 -13.91
CA LEU A 669 -5.58 -1.62 -14.86
C LEU A 669 -5.22 -1.08 -16.25
N ARG A 670 -4.68 0.15 -16.36
CA ARG A 670 -4.31 0.74 -17.66
C ARG A 670 -3.31 -0.12 -18.42
N ARG A 671 -2.28 -0.65 -17.75
CA ARG A 671 -1.29 -1.54 -18.40
C ARG A 671 -1.89 -2.88 -18.84
N LEU A 672 -2.80 -3.45 -18.06
CA LEU A 672 -3.50 -4.68 -18.44
C LEU A 672 -4.42 -4.45 -19.65
N GLN A 673 -5.13 -3.32 -19.71
CA GLN A 673 -5.91 -2.91 -20.90
C GLN A 673 -5.03 -2.77 -22.13
N VAL A 674 -3.91 -2.03 -22.01
CA VAL A 674 -2.98 -1.79 -23.13
C VAL A 674 -2.48 -3.11 -23.73
N LYS A 675 -2.17 -4.09 -22.88
CA LYS A 675 -1.80 -5.45 -23.30
C LYS A 675 -2.98 -6.24 -23.90
N ALA A 676 -4.15 -6.22 -23.27
CA ALA A 676 -5.31 -7.03 -23.68
C ALA A 676 -5.93 -6.55 -25.00
N GLU A 677 -6.01 -5.23 -25.20
CA GLU A 677 -6.55 -4.60 -26.41
C GLU A 677 -5.50 -4.44 -27.52
N ASN A 678 -4.22 -4.68 -27.20
CA ASN A 678 -3.07 -4.32 -28.04
C ASN A 678 -3.13 -2.83 -28.43
N ASP A 679 -3.40 -1.97 -27.43
CA ASP A 679 -3.59 -0.52 -27.58
C ASP A 679 -2.25 0.16 -27.93
N THR A 680 -2.01 0.37 -29.21
CA THR A 680 -0.84 1.12 -29.69
C THR A 680 -1.00 2.64 -29.60
N ALA A 681 -2.10 3.15 -29.02
CA ALA A 681 -2.33 4.59 -28.84
C ALA A 681 -1.91 5.10 -27.45
N PHE A 682 -1.56 4.22 -26.51
CA PHE A 682 -0.94 4.62 -25.25
C PHE A 682 0.57 4.82 -25.42
N ASP A 683 1.03 6.07 -25.28
CA ASP A 683 2.44 6.41 -25.37
C ASP A 683 3.17 6.19 -24.03
N GLU A 684 3.87 5.06 -23.91
CA GLU A 684 4.74 4.75 -22.75
C GLU A 684 6.06 5.56 -22.73
N THR A 685 6.28 6.49 -23.67
CA THR A 685 7.53 7.28 -23.75
C THR A 685 7.70 8.20 -22.53
N TRP A 686 8.86 8.06 -21.88
CA TRP A 686 9.32 9.04 -20.89
C TRP A 686 9.93 10.24 -21.61
N ILE A 687 9.56 11.46 -21.20
CA ILE A 687 10.27 12.67 -21.64
C ILE A 687 11.51 12.82 -20.74
N PRO A 688 12.74 12.74 -21.30
CA PRO A 688 13.97 12.99 -20.55
C PRO A 688 14.21 14.49 -20.36
N ASP A 689 15.33 14.84 -19.73
CA ASP A 689 15.83 16.20 -19.53
C ASP A 689 15.01 17.09 -18.56
N HIS A 690 14.30 16.47 -17.61
CA HIS A 690 13.74 17.17 -16.46
C HIS A 690 14.87 17.70 -15.56
N PHE A 691 14.84 19.00 -15.24
CA PHE A 691 15.93 19.68 -14.50
C PHE A 691 16.17 19.09 -13.10
N CYS A 692 15.10 18.62 -12.45
CA CYS A 692 15.17 18.06 -11.11
C CYS A 692 15.46 16.56 -11.15
N TYR A 693 16.49 16.16 -10.38
CA TYR A 693 16.86 14.77 -10.16
C TYR A 693 15.73 13.97 -9.49
N GLY A 694 15.58 12.73 -9.92
CA GLY A 694 14.55 11.81 -9.44
C GLY A 694 13.39 11.66 -10.42
N HIS A 695 13.28 12.50 -11.45
CA HIS A 695 12.20 12.44 -12.44
C HIS A 695 12.58 11.87 -13.80
N ASN A 696 13.86 11.81 -14.14
CA ASN A 696 14.30 11.26 -15.43
C ASN A 696 14.28 9.73 -15.43
N PRO A 697 14.12 9.07 -16.60
CA PRO A 697 14.13 7.62 -16.72
C PRO A 697 15.38 6.94 -16.11
N ASP A 698 16.55 7.56 -16.28
CA ASP A 698 17.84 7.05 -15.79
C ASP A 698 18.19 7.49 -14.35
N ASP A 699 17.36 8.30 -13.70
CA ASP A 699 17.62 8.73 -12.32
C ASP A 699 17.51 7.55 -11.34
N ILE A 700 18.56 7.38 -10.54
CA ILE A 700 18.70 6.30 -9.56
C ILE A 700 17.88 6.60 -8.31
N GLN A 701 17.01 5.67 -7.95
CA GLN A 701 16.14 5.73 -6.77
C GLN A 701 16.74 4.90 -5.61
N PRO A 702 16.47 5.22 -4.33
CA PRO A 702 17.12 4.59 -3.16
C PRO A 702 16.66 3.15 -2.86
N PHE A 703 16.11 2.45 -3.84
CA PHE A 703 15.49 1.12 -3.70
C PHE A 703 16.37 0.02 -4.29
N ARG A 704 16.39 -1.12 -3.60
CA ARG A 704 17.09 -2.36 -4.01
C ARG A 704 16.52 -3.57 -3.29
N ASN A 705 16.69 -4.75 -3.89
CA ASN A 705 16.22 -6.04 -3.40
C ASN A 705 14.69 -6.09 -3.17
N LEU A 706 13.87 -5.40 -3.97
CA LEU A 706 12.41 -5.33 -3.79
C LEU A 706 11.60 -6.39 -4.56
N PHE A 707 12.16 -7.01 -5.58
CA PHE A 707 11.47 -7.85 -6.56
C PHE A 707 11.90 -9.33 -6.46
N LEU A 708 11.14 -10.23 -7.09
CA LEU A 708 11.34 -11.68 -6.91
C LEU A 708 12.60 -12.24 -7.57
N HIS A 709 13.14 -11.58 -8.59
CA HIS A 709 14.32 -12.02 -9.34
C HIS A 709 15.55 -11.12 -9.13
N ASP A 710 15.68 -10.48 -7.95
CA ASP A 710 16.86 -9.70 -7.55
C ASP A 710 18.11 -10.58 -7.29
N ASN A 711 18.58 -11.27 -8.32
CA ASN A 711 19.78 -12.09 -8.34
C ASN A 711 21.03 -11.22 -8.53
N VAL A 712 21.22 -10.19 -7.70
CA VAL A 712 22.33 -9.22 -7.82
C VAL A 712 23.20 -9.17 -6.57
N VAL A 713 23.89 -10.28 -6.31
CA VAL A 713 25.07 -10.32 -5.45
C VAL A 713 26.31 -10.23 -6.34
N GLN A 714 27.06 -9.12 -6.27
CA GLN A 714 28.47 -9.18 -6.66
C GLN A 714 29.26 -9.77 -5.49
N VAL A 715 29.84 -10.95 -5.71
CA VAL A 715 30.76 -11.56 -4.74
C VAL A 715 32.15 -10.97 -4.98
N GLU A 716 32.59 -10.07 -4.10
CA GLU A 716 33.98 -9.61 -4.08
C GLU A 716 34.82 -10.48 -3.14
N GLN A 717 36.00 -10.88 -3.60
CA GLN A 717 36.97 -11.65 -2.82
C GLN A 717 37.86 -10.68 -2.03
N HIS A 718 37.85 -10.79 -0.70
CA HIS A 718 38.69 -9.97 0.18
C HIS A 718 39.53 -10.86 1.11
N GLY A 719 40.68 -11.30 0.59
CA GLY A 719 41.47 -12.37 1.21
C GLY A 719 40.72 -13.71 1.16
N ASP A 720 40.70 -14.46 2.25
CA ASP A 720 39.98 -15.74 2.36
C ASP A 720 38.46 -15.57 2.61
N LYS A 721 37.92 -14.36 2.50
CA LYS A 721 36.50 -14.05 2.73
C LYS A 721 35.83 -13.60 1.44
N GLN A 722 34.76 -14.31 1.07
CA GLN A 722 33.76 -13.80 0.14
C GLN A 722 32.91 -12.73 0.84
N ILE A 723 32.76 -11.57 0.21
CA ILE A 723 31.85 -10.51 0.66
C ILE A 723 30.77 -10.37 -0.41
N GLU A 724 29.53 -10.62 -0.01
CA GLU A 724 28.35 -10.39 -0.84
C GLU A 724 28.01 -8.89 -0.86
N ILE A 725 28.13 -8.25 -2.03
CA ILE A 725 27.79 -6.84 -2.23
C ILE A 725 26.51 -6.73 -3.07
N PRO A 726 25.38 -6.27 -2.49
CA PRO A 726 24.17 -5.93 -3.24
C PRO A 726 24.38 -4.57 -3.91
N LYS A 727 24.64 -4.58 -5.23
CA LYS A 727 25.43 -3.49 -5.86
C LYS A 727 24.71 -2.53 -6.81
N VAL A 728 23.39 -2.65 -7.03
CA VAL A 728 22.67 -1.67 -7.87
C VAL A 728 21.39 -1.22 -7.21
N TYR A 729 21.22 0.11 -7.16
CA TYR A 729 19.98 0.81 -6.87
C TYR A 729 19.21 1.01 -8.18
N TYR A 730 17.90 0.84 -8.20
CA TYR A 730 17.15 0.88 -9.48
C TYR A 730 17.03 2.29 -10.06
N THR A 731 17.08 2.43 -11.38
CA THR A 731 16.60 3.64 -12.07
C THR A 731 15.07 3.67 -12.14
N ASN A 732 14.49 4.83 -12.44
CA ASN A 732 13.05 4.95 -12.71
C ASN A 732 12.57 3.99 -13.81
N SER A 733 13.29 3.87 -14.93
CA SER A 733 12.92 2.92 -15.99
C SER A 733 13.02 1.45 -15.56
N GLN A 734 13.97 1.11 -14.68
CA GLN A 734 14.03 -0.24 -14.11
C GLN A 734 12.82 -0.52 -13.19
N LEU A 735 12.45 0.42 -12.33
CA LEU A 735 11.23 0.33 -11.52
C LEU A 735 9.98 0.19 -12.40
N TYR A 736 9.86 1.03 -13.43
CA TYR A 736 8.76 1.01 -14.40
C TYR A 736 8.60 -0.36 -15.09
N ALA A 737 9.72 -1.01 -15.43
CA ALA A 737 9.73 -2.33 -16.05
C ALA A 737 9.33 -3.45 -15.06
N MET A 738 9.87 -3.45 -13.84
CA MET A 738 9.61 -4.50 -12.85
C MET A 738 8.23 -4.38 -12.16
N LEU A 739 7.64 -3.19 -12.15
CA LEU A 739 6.26 -2.92 -11.71
C LEU A 739 5.22 -3.21 -12.80
N LYS A 740 5.47 -4.24 -13.62
CA LYS A 740 4.48 -4.73 -14.59
C LYS A 740 3.48 -5.67 -13.89
N PRO A 741 2.16 -5.44 -14.03
CA PRO A 741 1.13 -6.24 -13.36
C PRO A 741 1.03 -7.67 -13.92
N ASP A 742 1.55 -7.89 -15.13
CA ASP A 742 1.44 -9.10 -15.94
C ASP A 742 2.74 -9.91 -15.99
N GLU A 743 3.81 -9.44 -15.32
CA GLU A 743 5.12 -10.10 -15.26
C GLU A 743 5.39 -10.71 -13.87
N MET A 744 6.38 -11.61 -13.78
CA MET A 744 6.67 -12.32 -12.55
C MET A 744 7.50 -11.54 -11.51
N ASP A 745 8.14 -10.42 -11.88
CA ASP A 745 9.04 -9.69 -10.97
C ASP A 745 8.32 -9.04 -9.79
N GLY A 746 7.15 -8.43 -10.04
CA GLY A 746 6.32 -7.79 -9.03
C GLY A 746 5.72 -8.81 -8.04
N PRO A 747 5.91 -8.65 -6.70
CA PRO A 747 5.50 -9.65 -5.72
C PRO A 747 4.01 -9.62 -5.33
N TYR A 748 3.22 -8.71 -5.90
CA TYR A 748 1.82 -8.47 -5.53
C TYR A 748 0.88 -8.33 -6.74
N VAL A 749 -0.42 -8.42 -6.45
CA VAL A 749 -1.57 -8.19 -7.34
C VAL A 749 -2.68 -7.46 -6.58
N TYR A 750 -3.68 -6.94 -7.28
CA TYR A 750 -4.92 -6.43 -6.68
C TYR A 750 -6.02 -7.49 -6.78
N GLU A 751 -6.86 -7.58 -5.74
CA GLU A 751 -7.98 -8.55 -5.71
C GLU A 751 -8.97 -8.37 -6.86
N ASN A 752 -9.20 -7.13 -7.28
CA ASN A 752 -10.09 -6.78 -8.39
C ASN A 752 -9.83 -5.34 -8.88
N PHE A 753 -10.34 -5.02 -10.07
CA PHE A 753 -10.37 -3.66 -10.64
C PHE A 753 -11.80 -3.10 -10.75
N GLU A 754 -12.67 -3.46 -9.81
CA GLU A 754 -14.05 -3.00 -9.79
C GLU A 754 -14.21 -1.70 -8.96
N TRP A 755 -15.01 -0.76 -9.45
CA TRP A 755 -15.48 0.42 -8.71
C TRP A 755 -17.01 0.49 -8.76
N ARG A 756 -17.68 -0.49 -8.17
CA ARG A 756 -19.14 -0.70 -8.30
C ARG A 756 -19.98 0.53 -7.94
N HIS A 757 -19.53 1.37 -7.03
CA HIS A 757 -20.18 2.64 -6.66
C HIS A 757 -20.06 3.70 -7.76
N CYS A 758 -19.00 3.68 -8.54
CA CYS A 758 -18.83 4.51 -9.74
C CYS A 758 -19.69 4.00 -10.90
N ASP A 759 -19.75 2.69 -11.11
CA ASP A 759 -20.63 2.06 -12.10
C ASP A 759 -22.11 2.35 -11.81
N ALA A 760 -22.52 2.30 -10.54
CA ALA A 760 -23.86 2.69 -10.08
C ALA A 760 -24.19 4.17 -10.33
N GLN A 761 -23.20 5.02 -10.59
CA GLN A 761 -23.36 6.41 -11.01
C GLN A 761 -23.23 6.63 -12.54
N GLY A 762 -23.03 5.57 -13.33
CA GLY A 762 -22.72 5.66 -14.76
C GLY A 762 -21.33 6.25 -15.05
N VAL A 763 -20.40 6.16 -14.10
CA VAL A 763 -19.00 6.57 -14.25
C VAL A 763 -18.14 5.31 -14.29
N HIS A 764 -18.00 4.75 -15.48
CA HIS A 764 -17.23 3.53 -15.70
C HIS A 764 -15.72 3.83 -15.66
N ILE A 765 -15.02 3.10 -14.79
CA ILE A 765 -13.55 3.12 -14.63
C ILE A 765 -13.02 1.75 -15.06
N HIS A 766 -13.44 1.31 -16.24
CA HIS A 766 -13.10 0.01 -16.82
C HIS A 766 -13.10 0.09 -18.35
N GLY A 767 -12.43 -0.87 -18.99
CA GLY A 767 -12.40 -1.08 -20.44
C GLY A 767 -12.75 -2.53 -20.81
N PHE A 768 -13.46 -3.22 -19.92
CA PHE A 768 -13.95 -4.59 -20.06
C PHE A 768 -15.48 -4.58 -19.99
#